data_AF-A0AAQ3Y800-F1
#
_entry.id   AF-A0AAQ3Y800-F1
#
_cell.length_a   1.000
_cell.length_b   1.000
_cell.length_c   1.000
_cell.angle_alpha   90.00
_cell.angle_beta   90.00
_cell.angle_gamma   90.00
#
_symmetry.space_group_name_H-M   'P 1'
#
loop_
_entity.id
_entity.type
_entity.pdbx_description
1 polymer ?
#
loop_
_entity_poly.entity_id
_entity_poly.type
_entity_poly.pdbx_seq_one_letter_code
_entity_poly.pdbx_strand_id
1 'polypeptide(L)'
;MLNKVKKLIFTAIVFTLVCIPLKAEALGYVDAPQSVPLDQIFVTPKGANSYVEGNNVVITDKKVSQIGSIFSTEQNKMDLSKDFYSEMYIYIDGDADGIAYVMHNDPDKIANFSGLVGSGLSIYGDKVVYGSPNKVGGKQLKNSFAIEFDTYFNGDSYDSGLNKNSDKGHIAYSFPDKLSSYKYKSPSTSITGINHSGLQYPTFKLGDGQWRLLKIQWTAWNASNVGNLTYTFGDLASVSVPISRDTFGTDSVYWGFTGSTGALSEKAVVAFKSVPGLVNYTENVEFMNTEGKKIQSITQDSEVTVHYSGQYTGGKQNMIQPTFKFALSPNQVYQQGTLLLNGVPATPTYINNELAIPLSKDLSATNPIVDIQFKVKDTKVTNDTKLTLTAQAVAKNIISGKDASYDITYDFEAPIGFGKLTFIDAGDSKAISDASDYSTFLLHYEDDFSPKDKIKITLKAGQDIESVVKTVGPSSFQVTLTDEKGNARDVKIPIFVQNQEVAKSSQYIIFGKDFDVAAKDYPKTEEDLLGLIREKAELKLWQYNELSADLIDKSQLNLSIGTLPKPPELAGAGVYEVTASYGSGNTKVDKKIKVTIIQSFATVKIAFVDENNQPIVDDLSFEATISERIDLSQNAQVIEKLKAVKALNYVLDTPPLDEKNLLIVPEGVTRKYTFKGTLFIESAPNAIDFGDQKVSGKNKKFNDPNYDQHLVIWDNRSTLGTWKITLKQSQDFSIPGDPSHRLPNALSYQTTTGEKVISTDAQEVFRSKHQTTGKYDISEETWGPEKQGLRLNVPVGSVKQVGKYETTLTWQIEEAY
;
A
#
# COMPACT_ATOMS: atom_id res chain seq x y z
N MET A 1 57.97 14.22 -100.82
CA MET A 1 58.66 13.15 -100.07
C MET A 1 59.59 13.78 -99.03
N LEU A 2 59.72 13.12 -97.88
CA LEU A 2 60.61 13.37 -96.74
C LEU A 2 60.26 14.49 -95.75
N ASN A 3 59.56 14.05 -94.70
CA ASN A 3 59.54 14.62 -93.35
C ASN A 3 60.92 14.50 -92.68
N LYS A 4 61.33 15.53 -91.93
CA LYS A 4 62.33 15.42 -90.86
C LYS A 4 61.84 16.12 -89.59
N VAL A 5 61.51 15.29 -88.61
CA VAL A 5 61.37 15.62 -87.20
C VAL A 5 62.76 15.87 -86.61
N LYS A 6 62.95 16.96 -85.87
CA LYS A 6 64.12 17.15 -84.98
C LYS A 6 63.65 17.28 -83.54
N LYS A 7 64.20 16.40 -82.70
CA LYS A 7 64.15 16.38 -81.24
C LYS A 7 64.68 17.70 -80.67
N LEU A 8 63.99 18.26 -79.68
CA LEU A 8 64.51 19.34 -78.83
C LEU A 8 64.77 18.81 -77.43
N ILE A 9 65.97 19.12 -76.94
CA ILE A 9 66.55 18.74 -75.65
C ILE A 9 65.94 19.65 -74.58
N PHE A 10 65.49 19.06 -73.47
CA PHE A 10 65.00 19.76 -72.29
C PHE A 10 66.20 20.22 -71.46
N THR A 11 66.46 21.53 -71.43
CA THR A 11 67.41 22.16 -70.50
C THR A 11 66.60 22.77 -69.36
N ALA A 12 66.73 22.21 -68.17
CA ALA A 12 66.14 22.75 -66.95
C ALA A 12 66.89 24.03 -66.54
N ILE A 13 66.24 25.17 -66.71
CA ILE A 13 66.68 26.45 -66.13
C ILE A 13 66.01 26.59 -64.78
N VAL A 14 66.82 26.53 -63.72
CA VAL A 14 66.45 26.90 -62.36
C VAL A 14 66.29 28.41 -62.32
N PHE A 15 65.05 28.90 -62.33
CA PHE A 15 64.73 30.26 -61.90
C PHE A 15 64.55 30.25 -60.39
N THR A 16 65.54 30.75 -59.67
CA THR A 16 65.43 31.19 -58.28
C THR A 16 64.44 32.34 -58.21
N LEU A 17 63.18 32.04 -57.92
CA LEU A 17 62.23 33.03 -57.43
C LEU A 17 62.72 33.48 -56.04
N VAL A 18 63.28 34.68 -55.97
CA VAL A 18 63.37 35.42 -54.71
C VAL A 18 61.93 35.82 -54.36
N CYS A 19 61.24 34.95 -53.63
CA CYS A 19 60.00 35.30 -52.96
C CYS A 19 60.35 36.33 -51.89
N ILE A 20 60.17 37.61 -52.20
CA ILE A 20 59.97 38.62 -51.17
C ILE A 20 58.65 38.20 -50.49
N PRO A 21 58.63 37.90 -49.18
CA PRO A 21 57.36 37.73 -48.49
C PRO A 21 56.64 39.08 -48.57
N LEU A 22 55.51 39.12 -49.30
CA LEU A 22 54.50 40.12 -49.01
C LEU A 22 54.17 39.93 -47.54
N LYS A 23 54.59 40.87 -46.70
CA LYS A 23 54.05 41.02 -45.36
C LYS A 23 52.54 41.19 -45.54
N ALA A 24 51.79 40.12 -45.27
CA ALA A 24 50.41 40.28 -44.87
C ALA A 24 50.46 41.15 -43.61
N GLU A 25 49.98 42.39 -43.72
CA GLU A 25 49.69 43.17 -42.54
C GLU A 25 48.69 42.36 -41.71
N ALA A 26 49.07 42.02 -40.49
CA ALA A 26 48.20 41.31 -39.57
C ALA A 26 46.94 42.17 -39.36
N LEU A 27 45.76 41.61 -39.60
CA LEU A 27 44.49 42.22 -39.20
C LEU A 27 44.58 42.52 -37.71
N GLY A 28 44.55 43.81 -37.34
CA GLY A 28 44.78 44.27 -35.97
C GLY A 28 43.63 43.99 -34.99
N TYR A 29 42.68 43.13 -35.33
CA TYR A 29 41.50 42.76 -34.53
C TYR A 29 41.09 41.30 -34.80
N VAL A 30 40.34 40.71 -33.87
CA VAL A 30 39.81 39.34 -34.03
C VAL A 30 38.72 39.35 -35.09
N ASP A 31 38.77 38.44 -36.05
CA ASP A 31 37.72 38.31 -37.08
C ASP A 31 36.34 38.11 -36.45
N ALA A 32 35.30 38.67 -37.10
CA ALA A 32 33.92 38.43 -36.69
C ALA A 32 33.58 36.92 -36.76
N PRO A 33 32.65 36.42 -35.93
CA PRO A 33 32.33 34.98 -35.89
C PRO A 33 32.00 34.39 -37.27
N GLN A 34 31.17 35.11 -38.05
CA GLN A 34 30.89 34.79 -39.45
C GLN A 34 30.22 36.00 -40.14
N SER A 35 30.64 36.33 -41.36
CA SER A 35 30.08 37.45 -42.13
C SER A 35 30.04 37.20 -43.63
N VAL A 36 29.23 38.00 -44.34
CA VAL A 36 29.05 37.93 -45.80
C VAL A 36 29.97 38.92 -46.53
N PRO A 37 30.39 38.63 -47.77
CA PRO A 37 31.16 39.57 -48.60
C PRO A 37 30.38 40.86 -48.88
N LEU A 38 31.12 41.96 -49.00
CA LEU A 38 30.57 43.31 -49.15
C LEU A 38 30.85 43.95 -50.52
N ASP A 39 31.06 43.11 -51.53
CA ASP A 39 31.33 43.54 -52.90
C ASP A 39 30.24 44.49 -53.41
N GLN A 40 30.64 45.71 -53.77
CA GLN A 40 29.76 46.77 -54.32
C GLN A 40 28.61 47.22 -53.40
N ILE A 41 28.64 46.83 -52.11
CA ILE A 41 27.62 47.24 -51.14
C ILE A 41 27.81 48.70 -50.73
N PHE A 42 29.06 49.11 -50.51
CA PHE A 42 29.40 50.40 -49.93
C PHE A 42 30.22 51.31 -50.85
N VAL A 43 30.10 52.62 -50.61
CA VAL A 43 30.94 53.68 -51.14
C VAL A 43 31.49 54.51 -49.98
N THR A 44 32.80 54.78 -50.00
CA THR A 44 33.44 55.73 -49.08
C THR A 44 33.42 57.12 -49.72
N PRO A 45 32.74 58.11 -49.12
CA PRO A 45 32.77 59.48 -49.62
C PRO A 45 34.15 60.12 -49.52
N LYS A 46 34.44 61.08 -50.39
CA LYS A 46 35.67 61.86 -50.28
C LYS A 46 35.68 62.64 -48.96
N GLY A 47 36.79 62.56 -48.22
CA GLY A 47 36.96 63.22 -46.92
C GLY A 47 36.71 62.30 -45.72
N ALA A 48 36.22 61.08 -45.94
CA ALA A 48 36.09 60.06 -44.91
C ALA A 48 37.34 59.15 -44.85
N ASN A 49 37.60 58.58 -43.66
CA ASN A 49 38.68 57.64 -43.40
C ASN A 49 38.27 56.17 -43.51
N SER A 50 36.98 55.88 -43.71
CA SER A 50 36.44 54.52 -43.71
C SER A 50 36.76 53.72 -44.97
N TYR A 51 36.81 52.39 -44.86
CA TYR A 51 37.07 51.49 -45.97
C TYR A 51 36.47 50.10 -45.74
N VAL A 52 36.42 49.30 -46.81
CA VAL A 52 36.07 47.89 -46.73
C VAL A 52 37.35 47.06 -46.72
N GLU A 53 37.47 46.16 -45.75
CA GLU A 53 38.60 45.23 -45.58
C GLU A 53 38.04 43.80 -45.50
N GLY A 54 38.20 43.02 -46.56
CA GLY A 54 37.57 41.71 -46.66
C GLY A 54 36.03 41.81 -46.56
N ASN A 55 35.46 41.13 -45.57
CA ASN A 55 34.01 41.15 -45.29
C ASN A 55 33.62 42.21 -44.25
N ASN A 56 34.54 43.10 -43.89
CA ASN A 56 34.37 44.05 -42.79
C ASN A 56 34.35 45.49 -43.31
N VAL A 57 33.54 46.33 -42.68
CA VAL A 57 33.56 47.78 -42.82
C VAL A 57 34.37 48.36 -41.67
N VAL A 58 35.48 49.01 -41.97
CA VAL A 58 36.25 49.78 -40.99
C VAL A 58 35.75 51.22 -41.03
N ILE A 59 35.14 51.67 -39.94
CA ILE A 59 34.59 53.04 -39.82
C ILE A 59 35.73 54.00 -39.46
N THR A 60 36.52 53.65 -38.44
CA THR A 60 37.70 54.38 -38.00
C THR A 60 38.83 53.41 -37.67
N ASP A 61 40.06 53.81 -37.96
CA ASP A 61 41.24 53.22 -37.31
C ASP A 61 41.40 53.83 -35.91
N LYS A 62 42.12 53.13 -35.02
CA LYS A 62 42.54 53.63 -33.70
C LYS A 62 43.62 54.72 -33.82
N LYS A 63 43.25 55.83 -34.43
CA LYS A 63 44.04 57.04 -34.69
C LYS A 63 43.23 58.24 -34.21
N VAL A 64 43.90 59.33 -33.85
CA VAL A 64 43.25 60.59 -33.47
C VAL A 64 42.70 61.33 -34.70
N SER A 65 41.72 62.21 -34.48
CA SER A 65 41.18 63.13 -35.50
C SER A 65 40.64 62.44 -36.77
N GLN A 66 40.05 61.25 -36.65
CA GLN A 66 39.41 60.53 -37.75
C GLN A 66 37.98 61.04 -37.98
N ILE A 67 37.55 61.03 -39.25
CA ILE A 67 36.17 61.21 -39.69
C ILE A 67 35.75 59.92 -40.40
N GLY A 68 34.98 59.09 -39.72
CA GLY A 68 34.41 57.88 -40.30
C GLY A 68 33.11 58.18 -41.05
N SER A 69 32.99 57.67 -42.27
CA SER A 69 31.75 57.66 -43.04
C SER A 69 31.84 56.68 -44.21
N ILE A 70 30.84 55.82 -44.32
CA ILE A 70 30.68 54.86 -45.40
C ILE A 70 29.20 54.53 -45.58
N PHE A 71 28.72 54.60 -46.82
CA PHE A 71 27.30 54.50 -47.13
C PHE A 71 27.04 53.48 -48.22
N SER A 72 25.82 52.97 -48.29
CA SER A 72 25.41 52.08 -49.36
C SER A 72 25.52 52.74 -50.72
N THR A 73 25.84 51.95 -51.75
CA THR A 73 25.80 52.42 -53.13
C THR A 73 24.35 52.72 -53.57
N GLU A 74 24.18 53.45 -54.67
CA GLU A 74 22.85 53.80 -55.20
C GLU A 74 21.95 52.57 -55.40
N GLN A 75 22.53 51.48 -55.92
CA GLN A 75 21.83 50.21 -56.13
C GLN A 75 21.47 49.51 -54.82
N ASN A 76 22.13 49.87 -53.72
CA ASN A 76 21.99 49.26 -52.41
C ASN A 76 21.23 50.12 -51.38
N LYS A 77 20.58 51.21 -51.81
CA LYS A 77 19.60 51.94 -50.98
C LYS A 77 18.53 51.01 -50.40
N MET A 78 18.08 51.30 -49.19
CA MET A 78 16.97 50.57 -48.58
C MET A 78 15.64 51.10 -49.07
N ASP A 79 14.72 50.19 -49.40
CA ASP A 79 13.33 50.49 -49.76
C ASP A 79 12.45 50.37 -48.51
N LEU A 80 12.07 51.52 -47.95
CA LEU A 80 11.30 51.64 -46.70
C LEU A 80 9.80 51.36 -46.89
N SER A 81 9.35 51.16 -48.14
CA SER A 81 7.99 50.68 -48.41
C SER A 81 7.80 49.19 -48.13
N LYS A 82 8.88 48.47 -47.80
CA LYS A 82 8.89 47.04 -47.52
C LYS A 82 9.58 46.76 -46.20
N ASP A 83 9.11 45.72 -45.52
CA ASP A 83 9.77 45.20 -44.32
C ASP A 83 11.16 44.66 -44.67
N PHE A 84 12.10 44.83 -43.74
CA PHE A 84 13.39 44.16 -43.82
C PHE A 84 13.89 43.78 -42.42
N TYR A 85 14.74 42.76 -42.41
CA TYR A 85 15.49 42.33 -41.24
C TYR A 85 16.98 42.30 -41.58
N SER A 86 17.81 42.72 -40.65
CA SER A 86 19.26 42.75 -40.83
C SER A 86 19.98 42.48 -39.51
N GLU A 87 21.06 41.71 -39.59
CA GLU A 87 21.95 41.40 -38.49
C GLU A 87 23.39 41.74 -38.87
N MET A 88 24.07 42.44 -37.97
CA MET A 88 25.48 42.81 -38.13
C MET A 88 26.18 42.82 -36.78
N TYR A 89 27.44 42.41 -36.76
CA TYR A 89 28.30 42.56 -35.60
C TYR A 89 28.98 43.92 -35.64
N ILE A 90 29.04 44.58 -34.48
CA ILE A 90 29.82 45.80 -34.27
C ILE A 90 30.95 45.48 -33.28
N TYR A 91 32.15 45.94 -33.60
CA TYR A 91 33.34 45.88 -32.77
C TYR A 91 33.84 47.30 -32.56
N ILE A 92 34.06 47.70 -31.31
CA ILE A 92 34.68 48.98 -30.97
C ILE A 92 35.79 48.70 -29.96
N ASP A 93 37.02 49.07 -30.28
CA ASP A 93 38.18 48.96 -29.38
C ASP A 93 38.85 50.33 -29.19
N GLY A 94 38.62 50.94 -28.02
CA GLY A 94 39.19 52.22 -27.66
C GLY A 94 38.33 53.00 -26.68
N ASP A 95 38.58 54.31 -26.64
CA ASP A 95 38.03 55.18 -25.60
C ASP A 95 37.08 56.27 -26.12
N ALA A 96 37.20 56.70 -27.38
CA ALA A 96 36.35 57.75 -27.96
C ALA A 96 36.41 57.79 -29.51
N ASP A 97 35.44 58.40 -30.19
CA ASP A 97 34.25 59.06 -29.61
C ASP A 97 32.98 58.21 -29.73
N GLY A 98 32.99 57.17 -30.57
CA GLY A 98 31.82 56.37 -30.90
C GLY A 98 31.54 56.34 -32.39
N ILE A 99 30.52 55.57 -32.73
CA ILE A 99 30.00 55.43 -34.10
C ILE A 99 28.49 55.59 -34.12
N ALA A 100 27.93 55.82 -35.30
CA ALA A 100 26.49 55.76 -35.51
C ALA A 100 26.12 54.92 -36.72
N TYR A 101 25.08 54.09 -36.58
CA TYR A 101 24.34 53.56 -37.71
C TYR A 101 23.40 54.66 -38.20
N VAL A 102 23.37 54.92 -39.51
CA VAL A 102 22.56 55.99 -40.07
C VAL A 102 21.72 55.53 -41.26
N MET A 103 20.56 56.15 -41.41
CA MET A 103 19.72 56.15 -42.61
C MET A 103 19.53 57.59 -43.05
N HIS A 104 19.73 57.92 -44.32
CA HIS A 104 19.61 59.31 -44.77
C HIS A 104 19.27 59.48 -46.25
N ASN A 105 18.78 60.67 -46.58
CA ASN A 105 18.59 61.14 -47.94
C ASN A 105 19.35 62.47 -48.16
N ASP A 106 20.68 62.38 -48.11
CA ASP A 106 21.62 63.50 -48.31
C ASP A 106 22.64 63.13 -49.39
N PRO A 107 22.30 63.29 -50.69
CA PRO A 107 23.15 62.83 -51.79
C PRO A 107 24.50 63.54 -51.85
N ASP A 108 24.61 64.78 -51.35
CA ASP A 108 25.86 65.52 -51.32
C ASP A 108 26.92 64.80 -50.46
N LYS A 109 26.46 64.17 -49.36
CA LYS A 109 27.30 63.44 -48.41
C LYS A 109 27.83 62.11 -48.93
N ILE A 110 27.28 61.60 -50.03
CA ILE A 110 27.77 60.39 -50.71
C ILE A 110 29.04 60.69 -51.49
N ALA A 111 29.12 61.86 -52.13
CA ALA A 111 30.29 62.27 -52.89
C ALA A 111 31.37 62.90 -52.01
N ASN A 112 30.97 63.80 -51.11
CA ASN A 112 31.88 64.53 -50.23
C ASN A 112 31.33 64.56 -48.80
N PHE A 113 32.04 63.93 -47.89
CA PHE A 113 31.64 63.90 -46.49
C PHE A 113 32.48 64.85 -45.65
N SER A 114 31.78 65.57 -44.77
CA SER A 114 32.38 66.40 -43.74
C SER A 114 31.45 66.41 -42.53
N GLY A 115 32.02 66.17 -41.35
CA GLY A 115 31.33 66.14 -40.08
C GLY A 115 32.07 66.96 -39.02
N LEU A 116 31.46 67.09 -37.84
CA LEU A 116 32.14 67.54 -36.64
C LEU A 116 32.90 66.33 -36.06
N VAL A 117 34.19 66.53 -35.78
CA VAL A 117 35.06 65.56 -35.09
C VAL A 117 34.75 65.61 -33.59
N GLY A 118 34.96 64.52 -32.84
CA GLY A 118 34.71 64.52 -31.40
C GLY A 118 33.28 64.09 -31.09
N SER A 119 32.72 64.75 -30.07
CA SER A 119 31.36 64.59 -29.57
C SER A 119 30.23 64.84 -30.58
N GLY A 120 30.54 65.27 -31.81
CA GLY A 120 29.56 65.41 -32.89
C GLY A 120 29.27 64.13 -33.66
N LEU A 121 30.06 63.06 -33.47
CA LEU A 121 30.00 61.75 -34.15
C LEU A 121 29.86 61.84 -35.68
N SER A 122 30.35 62.94 -36.25
CA SER A 122 30.17 63.35 -37.64
C SER A 122 28.72 63.48 -38.16
N ILE A 123 27.69 63.41 -37.31
CA ILE A 123 26.28 63.46 -37.71
C ILE A 123 25.55 64.71 -37.24
N TYR A 124 25.99 65.35 -36.15
CA TYR A 124 25.28 66.45 -35.53
C TYR A 124 25.68 67.84 -36.06
N GLY A 125 24.74 68.79 -36.00
CA GLY A 125 24.96 70.20 -36.32
C GLY A 125 25.45 71.01 -35.12
N ASP A 126 26.11 72.14 -35.39
CA ASP A 126 26.72 73.02 -34.38
C ASP A 126 25.86 74.23 -34.01
N LYS A 127 24.82 74.54 -34.80
CA LYS A 127 23.96 75.72 -34.57
C LYS A 127 22.54 75.57 -35.10
N VAL A 128 21.65 76.42 -34.60
CA VAL A 128 20.34 76.74 -35.19
C VAL A 128 20.52 77.82 -36.25
N VAL A 129 19.78 77.73 -37.36
CA VAL A 129 19.86 78.71 -38.45
C VAL A 129 19.15 80.02 -38.04
N TYR A 130 19.91 81.12 -38.00
CA TYR A 130 19.37 82.45 -37.68
C TYR A 130 18.25 82.85 -38.66
N GLY A 131 17.13 83.35 -38.14
CA GLY A 131 15.94 83.69 -38.94
C GLY A 131 15.13 82.50 -39.45
N SER A 132 15.52 81.27 -39.11
CA SER A 132 14.79 80.03 -39.43
C SER A 132 14.74 79.12 -38.20
N PRO A 133 13.88 79.45 -37.21
CA PRO A 133 13.93 78.86 -35.87
C PRO A 133 13.59 77.36 -35.81
N ASN A 134 13.28 76.71 -36.94
CA ASN A 134 13.01 75.27 -37.04
C ASN A 134 14.10 74.49 -37.81
N LYS A 135 15.23 75.13 -38.14
CA LYS A 135 16.31 74.50 -38.94
C LYS A 135 17.61 74.42 -38.15
N VAL A 136 18.24 73.26 -38.22
CA VAL A 136 19.61 73.03 -37.75
C VAL A 136 20.58 73.37 -38.89
N GLY A 137 21.74 73.89 -38.55
CA GLY A 137 22.80 74.23 -39.48
C GLY A 137 24.16 73.74 -38.98
N GLY A 138 25.15 73.86 -39.86
CA GLY A 138 26.49 73.32 -39.61
C GLY A 138 26.77 72.15 -40.55
N LYS A 139 27.22 71.04 -39.97
CA LYS A 139 27.66 69.85 -40.71
C LYS A 139 26.73 68.65 -40.54
N GLN A 140 25.52 68.84 -40.01
CA GLN A 140 24.62 67.73 -39.73
C GLN A 140 24.34 66.87 -40.96
N LEU A 141 24.03 65.59 -40.73
CA LEU A 141 23.56 64.71 -41.79
C LEU A 141 22.08 65.02 -42.07
N LYS A 142 21.75 65.46 -43.28
CA LYS A 142 20.38 65.92 -43.58
C LYS A 142 19.41 64.76 -43.83
N ASN A 143 18.12 65.01 -43.63
CA ASN A 143 17.04 64.06 -43.85
C ASN A 143 17.37 62.66 -43.29
N SER A 144 17.66 62.58 -41.99
CA SER A 144 18.35 61.42 -41.42
C SER A 144 17.78 60.92 -40.10
N PHE A 145 18.08 59.66 -39.84
CA PHE A 145 17.90 58.95 -38.57
C PHE A 145 19.24 58.32 -38.20
N ALA A 146 19.59 58.36 -36.91
CA ALA A 146 20.83 57.79 -36.40
C ALA A 146 20.60 57.00 -35.11
N ILE A 147 21.33 55.90 -34.95
CA ILE A 147 21.54 55.20 -33.68
C ILE A 147 23.01 55.37 -33.34
N GLU A 148 23.31 56.09 -32.27
CA GLU A 148 24.67 56.27 -31.78
C GLU A 148 25.06 55.16 -30.79
N PHE A 149 26.33 54.78 -30.85
CA PHE A 149 27.02 53.92 -29.92
C PHE A 149 28.18 54.75 -29.39
N ASP A 150 27.89 55.56 -28.37
CA ASP A 150 28.80 56.56 -27.83
C ASP A 150 29.65 55.92 -26.73
N THR A 151 30.95 55.82 -26.95
CA THR A 151 31.89 55.22 -26.00
C THR A 151 32.39 56.21 -24.96
N TYR A 152 32.19 57.52 -25.16
CA TYR A 152 32.84 58.58 -24.41
C TYR A 152 31.85 59.60 -23.87
N PHE A 153 31.58 59.52 -22.57
CA PHE A 153 30.76 60.52 -21.89
C PHE A 153 31.48 61.88 -21.82
N ASN A 154 31.07 62.83 -22.65
CA ASN A 154 31.60 64.20 -22.64
C ASN A 154 31.12 65.01 -21.43
N GLY A 155 29.92 64.72 -20.90
CA GLY A 155 29.29 65.42 -19.77
C GLY A 155 28.90 66.87 -20.01
N ASP A 156 29.38 67.47 -21.10
CA ASP A 156 29.00 68.76 -21.65
C ASP A 156 28.60 68.63 -23.13
N SER A 157 28.34 69.76 -23.80
CA SER A 157 28.09 69.80 -25.24
C SER A 157 26.98 68.81 -25.62
N TYR A 158 27.23 67.87 -26.55
CA TYR A 158 26.24 66.91 -27.07
C TYR A 158 25.66 65.96 -26.00
N ASP A 159 26.40 65.66 -24.93
CA ASP A 159 25.97 64.84 -23.77
C ASP A 159 25.31 65.60 -22.64
N SER A 160 25.06 66.89 -22.81
CA SER A 160 24.52 67.72 -21.74
C SER A 160 23.25 67.14 -21.13
N GLY A 161 23.30 66.83 -19.84
CA GLY A 161 22.19 66.28 -19.06
C GLY A 161 22.11 64.76 -19.02
N LEU A 162 23.11 64.03 -19.54
CA LEU A 162 23.26 62.60 -19.31
C LEU A 162 23.98 62.31 -17.98
N ASN A 163 23.72 61.13 -17.41
CA ASN A 163 24.45 60.62 -16.25
C ASN A 163 25.67 59.83 -16.72
N LYS A 164 26.80 59.98 -16.03
CA LYS A 164 27.99 59.20 -16.32
C LYS A 164 27.74 57.70 -16.03
N ASN A 165 27.86 56.84 -17.04
CA ASN A 165 27.73 55.39 -16.91
C ASN A 165 29.07 54.69 -16.58
N SER A 166 29.80 55.21 -15.59
CA SER A 166 31.11 54.65 -15.21
C SER A 166 32.07 54.43 -16.40
N ASP A 167 32.09 55.36 -17.37
CA ASP A 167 32.91 55.29 -18.60
C ASP A 167 32.62 54.09 -19.52
N LYS A 168 31.42 53.50 -19.42
CA LYS A 168 30.97 52.39 -20.29
C LYS A 168 30.30 52.84 -21.59
N GLY A 169 29.98 54.13 -21.69
CA GLY A 169 29.25 54.73 -22.79
C GLY A 169 27.73 54.58 -22.70
N HIS A 170 27.03 55.00 -23.75
CA HIS A 170 25.58 54.90 -23.91
C HIS A 170 25.17 54.63 -25.37
N ILE A 171 23.92 54.21 -25.55
CA ILE A 171 23.31 54.03 -26.88
C ILE A 171 22.03 54.85 -26.89
N ALA A 172 21.82 55.60 -27.96
CA ALA A 172 20.59 56.35 -28.15
C ALA A 172 20.27 56.50 -29.63
N TYR A 173 19.08 56.95 -29.94
CA TYR A 173 18.73 57.37 -31.29
C TYR A 173 18.37 58.85 -31.35
N SER A 174 18.53 59.42 -32.55
CA SER A 174 18.24 60.82 -32.83
C SER A 174 17.84 61.03 -34.29
N PHE A 175 17.38 62.25 -34.60
CA PHE A 175 17.07 62.72 -35.94
C PHE A 175 17.95 63.93 -36.25
N PRO A 176 19.17 63.74 -36.77
CA PRO A 176 20.18 64.80 -36.86
C PRO A 176 19.78 66.06 -37.65
N ASP A 177 18.76 66.00 -38.51
CA ASP A 177 18.26 67.18 -39.23
C ASP A 177 17.01 67.82 -38.59
N LYS A 178 16.47 67.23 -37.51
CA LYS A 178 15.31 67.77 -36.79
C LYS A 178 15.77 68.55 -35.57
N LEU A 179 15.33 69.80 -35.47
CA LEU A 179 15.66 70.67 -34.32
C LEU A 179 15.23 70.07 -32.98
N SER A 180 14.17 69.24 -32.96
CA SER A 180 13.71 68.54 -31.75
C SER A 180 14.76 67.59 -31.15
N SER A 181 15.79 67.19 -31.91
CA SER A 181 16.91 66.40 -31.40
C SER A 181 17.96 67.22 -30.66
N TYR A 182 17.82 68.55 -30.60
CA TYR A 182 18.83 69.45 -30.06
C TYR A 182 18.34 70.25 -28.85
N LYS A 183 19.27 70.55 -27.96
CA LYS A 183 19.14 71.52 -26.86
C LYS A 183 19.91 72.79 -27.25
N TYR A 184 19.28 73.94 -27.11
CA TYR A 184 19.91 75.26 -27.29
C TYR A 184 19.18 76.30 -26.43
N LYS A 185 19.83 77.44 -26.16
CA LYS A 185 19.25 78.52 -25.35
C LYS A 185 19.11 79.80 -26.16
N SER A 186 17.88 80.19 -26.49
CA SER A 186 17.59 81.50 -27.09
C SER A 186 18.05 82.66 -26.16
N PRO A 187 18.67 83.74 -26.67
CA PRO A 187 18.87 84.09 -28.09
C PRO A 187 20.14 83.49 -28.73
N SER A 188 20.91 82.67 -28.00
CA SER A 188 22.06 81.94 -28.59
C SER A 188 21.56 80.92 -29.60
N THR A 189 22.25 80.86 -30.74
CA THR A 189 22.00 79.88 -31.79
C THR A 189 22.91 78.66 -31.67
N SER A 190 23.87 78.64 -30.75
CA SER A 190 24.76 77.49 -30.56
C SER A 190 24.03 76.30 -29.94
N ILE A 191 24.31 75.10 -30.45
CA ILE A 191 23.84 73.85 -29.84
C ILE A 191 24.59 73.61 -28.53
N THR A 192 23.84 73.20 -27.51
CA THR A 192 24.36 72.91 -26.16
C THR A 192 24.04 71.48 -25.70
N GLY A 193 23.51 70.62 -26.57
CA GLY A 193 23.21 69.22 -26.26
C GLY A 193 22.29 68.51 -27.24
N ILE A 194 22.21 67.19 -27.09
CA ILE A 194 21.29 66.31 -27.83
C ILE A 194 20.19 65.79 -26.89
N ASN A 195 19.01 65.61 -27.46
CA ASN A 195 17.91 64.88 -26.83
C ASN A 195 18.04 63.39 -27.19
N HIS A 196 18.85 62.67 -26.42
CA HIS A 196 19.07 61.22 -26.56
C HIS A 196 17.77 60.44 -26.33
N SER A 197 17.16 59.96 -27.40
CA SER A 197 15.92 59.19 -27.35
C SER A 197 16.23 57.70 -27.24
N GLY A 198 15.40 56.95 -26.51
CA GLY A 198 15.63 55.52 -26.30
C GLY A 198 16.94 55.20 -25.58
N LEU A 199 17.41 56.11 -24.71
CA LEU A 199 18.68 56.01 -24.01
C LEU A 199 18.86 54.67 -23.28
N GLN A 200 19.94 53.97 -23.58
CA GLN A 200 20.36 52.74 -22.91
C GLN A 200 21.75 52.92 -22.32
N TYR A 201 21.94 52.40 -21.10
CA TYR A 201 23.24 52.35 -20.43
C TYR A 201 23.69 50.89 -20.34
N PRO A 202 24.64 50.46 -21.20
CA PRO A 202 25.16 49.11 -21.16
C PRO A 202 25.86 48.80 -19.84
N THR A 203 25.78 47.55 -19.38
CA THR A 203 26.49 47.07 -18.20
C THR A 203 27.98 46.79 -18.49
N PHE A 204 28.33 46.67 -19.76
CA PHE A 204 29.67 46.48 -20.33
C PHE A 204 30.20 47.78 -20.96
N LYS A 205 31.52 47.92 -21.12
CA LYS A 205 32.12 49.05 -21.83
C LYS A 205 31.96 48.84 -23.34
N LEU A 206 31.41 49.83 -24.06
CA LEU A 206 31.22 49.73 -25.52
C LEU A 206 32.54 49.55 -26.28
N GLY A 207 33.60 50.28 -25.88
CA GLY A 207 34.93 50.24 -26.48
C GLY A 207 35.86 49.14 -25.96
N ASP A 208 35.33 47.98 -25.52
CA ASP A 208 36.11 46.89 -24.91
C ASP A 208 36.70 45.87 -25.91
N GLY A 209 36.56 46.12 -27.21
CA GLY A 209 37.07 45.23 -28.26
C GLY A 209 36.35 43.89 -28.32
N GLN A 210 35.06 43.84 -28.01
CA GLN A 210 34.21 42.65 -28.20
C GLN A 210 33.19 42.87 -29.31
N TRP A 211 33.02 41.85 -30.15
CA TRP A 211 31.95 41.82 -31.16
C TRP A 211 30.58 41.68 -30.50
N ARG A 212 29.66 42.56 -30.85
CA ARG A 212 28.26 42.51 -30.38
C ARG A 212 27.29 42.60 -31.53
N LEU A 213 26.24 41.80 -31.45
CA LEU A 213 25.24 41.72 -32.51
C LEU A 213 24.27 42.89 -32.42
N LEU A 214 24.18 43.68 -33.49
CA LEU A 214 23.10 44.61 -33.77
C LEU A 214 22.07 43.92 -34.67
N LYS A 215 20.84 43.80 -34.16
CA LYS A 215 19.67 43.36 -34.93
C LYS A 215 18.85 44.58 -35.28
N ILE A 216 18.45 44.71 -36.55
CA ILE A 216 17.58 45.78 -37.05
C ILE A 216 16.38 45.15 -37.76
N GLN A 217 15.19 45.48 -37.29
CA GLN A 217 13.92 45.16 -37.95
C GLN A 217 13.25 46.47 -38.36
N TRP A 218 12.91 46.58 -39.64
CA TRP A 218 12.05 47.64 -40.15
C TRP A 218 10.68 47.07 -40.50
N THR A 219 9.64 47.79 -40.07
CA THR A 219 8.27 47.62 -40.51
C THR A 219 7.88 48.81 -41.38
N ALA A 220 7.40 48.52 -42.58
CA ALA A 220 7.05 49.49 -43.61
C ALA A 220 5.99 50.49 -43.14
N TRP A 221 5.83 51.56 -43.93
CA TRP A 221 4.88 52.64 -43.68
C TRP A 221 3.46 52.12 -43.43
N ASN A 222 2.87 52.51 -42.30
CA ASN A 222 1.45 52.34 -42.05
C ASN A 222 0.61 53.39 -42.81
N ALA A 223 -0.72 53.32 -42.66
CA ALA A 223 -1.65 54.25 -43.31
C ALA A 223 -1.42 55.74 -42.94
N SER A 224 -0.74 56.02 -41.83
CA SER A 224 -0.39 57.37 -41.37
C SER A 224 1.01 57.82 -41.81
N ASN A 225 1.66 57.10 -42.75
CA ASN A 225 3.04 57.33 -43.18
C ASN A 225 4.08 57.25 -42.05
N VAL A 226 3.86 56.35 -41.08
CA VAL A 226 4.81 56.05 -40.01
C VAL A 226 5.28 54.61 -40.14
N GLY A 227 6.58 54.41 -40.23
CA GLY A 227 7.23 53.11 -40.18
C GLY A 227 7.89 52.93 -38.82
N ASN A 228 8.28 51.70 -38.48
CA ASN A 228 8.92 51.41 -37.20
C ASN A 228 10.25 50.73 -37.40
N LEU A 229 11.32 51.30 -36.84
CA LEU A 229 12.62 50.66 -36.73
C LEU A 229 12.78 50.13 -35.31
N THR A 230 12.93 48.81 -35.17
CA THR A 230 13.26 48.17 -33.90
C THR A 230 14.70 47.69 -33.96
N TYR A 231 15.52 48.09 -32.99
CA TYR A 231 16.90 47.60 -32.86
C TYR A 231 17.15 46.91 -31.52
N THR A 232 18.11 45.99 -31.52
CA THR A 232 18.60 45.30 -30.31
C THR A 232 20.11 45.17 -30.43
N PHE A 233 20.84 45.51 -29.37
CA PHE A 233 22.30 45.48 -29.36
C PHE A 233 22.82 44.58 -28.24
N GLY A 234 23.50 43.50 -28.59
CA GLY A 234 23.90 42.45 -27.65
C GLY A 234 22.68 41.92 -26.89
N ASP A 235 22.79 41.88 -25.57
CA ASP A 235 21.74 41.41 -24.66
C ASP A 235 20.87 42.55 -24.08
N LEU A 236 20.97 43.77 -24.65
CA LEU A 236 20.15 44.90 -24.22
C LEU A 236 18.70 44.73 -24.67
N ALA A 237 17.78 45.39 -23.95
CA ALA A 237 16.38 45.42 -24.33
C ALA A 237 16.20 46.04 -25.73
N SER A 238 15.23 45.55 -26.50
CA SER A 238 14.91 46.12 -27.81
C SER A 238 14.35 47.54 -27.67
N VAL A 239 14.76 48.43 -28.57
CA VAL A 239 14.22 49.78 -28.69
C VAL A 239 13.45 49.88 -30.00
N SER A 240 12.18 50.31 -29.94
CA SER A 240 11.33 50.52 -31.10
C SER A 240 11.12 52.01 -31.34
N VAL A 241 11.35 52.44 -32.57
CA VAL A 241 11.37 53.85 -32.97
C VAL A 241 10.35 54.09 -34.08
N PRO A 242 9.28 54.87 -33.82
CA PRO A 242 8.41 55.34 -34.88
C PRO A 242 9.13 56.42 -35.68
N ILE A 243 9.26 56.20 -36.99
CA ILE A 243 9.87 57.14 -37.92
C ILE A 243 8.80 57.59 -38.90
N SER A 244 8.55 58.90 -38.95
CA SER A 244 7.66 59.49 -39.96
C SER A 244 8.38 59.57 -41.31
N ARG A 245 7.67 59.26 -42.39
CA ARG A 245 8.17 59.30 -43.78
C ARG A 245 8.76 60.66 -44.17
N ASP A 246 8.27 61.74 -43.56
CA ASP A 246 8.78 63.11 -43.74
C ASP A 246 10.25 63.29 -43.31
N THR A 247 10.76 62.40 -42.46
CA THR A 247 12.16 62.42 -41.99
C THR A 247 13.14 62.30 -43.15
N PHE A 248 12.81 61.49 -44.15
CA PHE A 248 13.65 61.24 -45.31
C PHE A 248 13.15 61.96 -46.58
N GLY A 249 11.83 62.21 -46.65
CA GLY A 249 11.18 62.75 -47.85
C GLY A 249 11.17 61.79 -49.05
N THR A 250 11.52 60.52 -48.83
CA THR A 250 11.63 59.46 -49.85
C THR A 250 11.38 58.09 -49.22
N ASP A 251 11.02 57.10 -50.03
CA ASP A 251 10.95 55.70 -49.62
C ASP A 251 12.29 54.97 -49.80
N SER A 252 13.24 55.57 -50.52
CA SER A 252 14.53 54.96 -50.83
C SER A 252 15.67 55.77 -50.22
N VAL A 253 16.37 55.20 -49.24
CA VAL A 253 17.39 55.90 -48.43
C VAL A 253 18.75 55.24 -48.52
N TYR A 254 19.80 56.05 -48.46
CA TYR A 254 21.13 55.55 -48.15
C TYR A 254 21.20 55.13 -46.69
N TRP A 255 22.15 54.25 -46.39
CA TRP A 255 22.40 53.79 -45.05
C TRP A 255 23.85 53.39 -44.90
N GLY A 256 24.32 53.32 -43.67
CA GLY A 256 25.68 52.89 -43.39
C GLY A 256 26.09 53.39 -42.03
N PHE A 257 27.35 53.76 -41.92
CA PHE A 257 27.95 54.12 -40.65
C PHE A 257 28.74 55.42 -40.75
N THR A 258 28.71 56.16 -39.66
CA THR A 258 29.59 57.30 -39.41
C THR A 258 30.30 57.11 -38.08
N GLY A 259 31.36 57.87 -37.86
CA GLY A 259 32.05 57.89 -36.58
C GLY A 259 33.07 59.02 -36.53
N SER A 260 33.70 59.20 -35.39
CA SER A 260 34.85 60.10 -35.29
C SER A 260 35.75 59.73 -34.13
N THR A 261 36.97 60.24 -34.20
CA THR A 261 37.89 60.23 -33.07
C THR A 261 38.44 61.64 -32.85
N GLY A 262 38.49 62.08 -31.60
CA GLY A 262 39.04 63.36 -31.20
C GLY A 262 40.52 63.24 -30.80
N ALA A 263 40.81 63.65 -29.57
CA ALA A 263 42.13 63.45 -28.95
C ALA A 263 42.32 62.02 -28.44
N LEU A 264 41.22 61.32 -28.13
CA LEU A 264 41.16 59.89 -27.88
C LEU A 264 40.76 59.18 -29.17
N SER A 265 40.97 57.86 -29.23
CA SER A 265 40.75 57.10 -30.45
C SER A 265 40.19 55.71 -30.19
N GLU A 266 39.48 55.20 -31.17
CA GLU A 266 38.98 53.83 -31.20
C GLU A 266 39.03 53.26 -32.62
N LYS A 267 39.21 51.95 -32.70
CA LYS A 267 38.96 51.20 -33.93
C LYS A 267 37.52 50.69 -33.91
N ALA A 268 36.74 51.09 -34.90
CA ALA A 268 35.37 50.64 -35.04
C ALA A 268 35.18 49.87 -36.35
N VAL A 269 34.65 48.65 -36.25
CA VAL A 269 34.49 47.71 -37.36
C VAL A 269 33.08 47.10 -37.33
N VAL A 270 32.49 46.91 -38.51
CA VAL A 270 31.19 46.26 -38.69
C VAL A 270 31.31 45.07 -39.64
N ALA A 271 30.70 43.95 -39.29
CA ALA A 271 30.66 42.75 -40.12
C ALA A 271 29.20 42.28 -40.27
N PHE A 272 28.75 41.95 -41.48
CA PHE A 272 27.34 41.69 -41.73
C PHE A 272 27.04 40.20 -41.75
N LYS A 273 26.01 39.76 -41.02
CA LYS A 273 25.36 38.47 -41.27
C LYS A 273 24.35 38.60 -42.41
N SER A 274 23.62 39.72 -42.45
CA SER A 274 22.69 40.04 -43.53
C SER A 274 22.72 41.52 -43.85
N VAL A 275 22.91 41.85 -45.12
CA VAL A 275 22.88 43.23 -45.62
C VAL A 275 21.41 43.64 -45.82
N PRO A 276 20.94 44.78 -45.27
CA PRO A 276 19.54 45.21 -45.37
C PRO A 276 18.99 45.21 -46.81
N GLY A 277 17.93 44.43 -47.03
CA GLY A 277 17.24 44.33 -48.32
C GLY A 277 18.04 43.67 -49.45
N LEU A 278 19.22 43.11 -49.17
CA LEU A 278 20.02 42.39 -50.16
C LEU A 278 19.38 41.04 -50.48
N VAL A 279 19.05 40.28 -49.44
CA VAL A 279 18.28 39.03 -49.49
C VAL A 279 17.27 39.07 -48.34
N ASN A 280 15.99 38.89 -48.67
CA ASN A 280 14.92 38.75 -47.70
C ASN A 280 14.57 37.27 -47.58
N TYR A 281 14.74 36.73 -46.38
CA TYR A 281 14.54 35.32 -46.08
C TYR A 281 13.81 35.17 -44.74
N THR A 282 12.82 34.30 -44.70
CA THR A 282 12.05 33.97 -43.50
C THR A 282 12.16 32.49 -43.20
N GLU A 283 12.27 32.14 -41.92
CA GLU A 283 12.41 30.75 -41.49
C GLU A 283 11.63 30.46 -40.22
N ASN A 284 11.23 29.20 -40.08
CA ASN A 284 10.51 28.67 -38.94
C ASN A 284 10.96 27.23 -38.63
N VAL A 285 10.92 26.87 -37.34
CA VAL A 285 11.20 25.51 -36.86
C VAL A 285 10.03 25.07 -36.00
N GLU A 286 9.53 23.88 -36.28
CA GLU A 286 8.46 23.24 -35.53
C GLU A 286 8.87 21.82 -35.12
N PHE A 287 8.31 21.35 -34.01
CA PHE A 287 8.51 20.00 -33.50
C PHE A 287 7.18 19.25 -33.52
N MET A 288 7.19 17.97 -33.90
CA MET A 288 5.99 17.14 -33.99
C MET A 288 6.23 15.79 -33.32
N ASN A 289 5.17 15.27 -32.68
CA ASN A 289 5.17 13.91 -32.18
C ASN A 289 5.04 12.88 -33.33
N THR A 290 5.03 11.59 -32.98
CA THR A 290 4.90 10.48 -33.94
C THR A 290 3.55 10.44 -34.67
N GLU A 291 2.53 11.14 -34.17
CA GLU A 291 1.21 11.30 -34.80
C GLU A 291 1.17 12.48 -35.78
N GLY A 292 2.26 13.26 -35.89
CA GLY A 292 2.35 14.45 -36.74
C GLY A 292 1.75 15.72 -36.13
N LYS A 293 1.43 15.72 -34.82
CA LYS A 293 0.90 16.89 -34.11
C LYS A 293 2.05 17.77 -33.62
N LYS A 294 1.92 19.10 -33.80
CA LYS A 294 2.87 20.09 -33.26
C LYS A 294 2.94 20.02 -31.73
N ILE A 295 4.14 20.07 -31.18
CA ILE A 295 4.42 19.97 -29.75
C ILE A 295 5.32 21.10 -29.27
N GLN A 296 5.18 21.44 -27.99
CA GLN A 296 6.15 22.22 -27.22
C GLN A 296 6.82 21.36 -26.13
N SER A 297 6.19 20.25 -25.75
CA SER A 297 6.73 19.26 -24.83
C SER A 297 6.39 17.84 -25.30
N ILE A 298 7.22 16.88 -24.90
CA ILE A 298 6.99 15.44 -25.07
C ILE A 298 7.64 14.69 -23.90
N THR A 299 7.38 13.40 -23.80
CA THR A 299 7.91 12.57 -22.74
C THR A 299 9.25 11.93 -23.12
N GLN A 300 10.02 11.48 -22.13
CA GLN A 300 11.31 10.82 -22.36
C GLN A 300 11.22 9.60 -23.30
N ASP A 301 12.34 9.31 -23.96
CA ASP A 301 12.55 8.26 -24.95
C ASP A 301 11.65 8.37 -26.19
N SER A 302 11.17 9.58 -26.50
CA SER A 302 10.27 9.83 -27.62
C SER A 302 11.02 10.25 -28.87
N GLU A 303 10.53 9.76 -30.00
CA GLU A 303 10.97 10.25 -31.31
C GLU A 303 10.21 11.53 -31.67
N VAL A 304 10.95 12.58 -32.02
CA VAL A 304 10.42 13.89 -32.42
C VAL A 304 10.80 14.17 -33.86
N THR A 305 9.85 14.63 -34.66
CA THR A 305 10.15 15.17 -35.99
C THR A 305 10.48 16.65 -35.85
N VAL A 306 11.61 17.08 -36.38
CA VAL A 306 11.98 18.48 -36.60
C VAL A 306 11.50 18.85 -38.00
N HIS A 307 10.74 19.95 -38.12
CA HIS A 307 10.33 20.53 -39.40
C HIS A 307 10.84 21.95 -39.49
N TYR A 308 11.76 22.16 -40.41
CA TYR A 308 12.26 23.47 -40.80
C TYR A 308 11.59 23.90 -42.10
N SER A 309 11.03 25.10 -42.09
CA SER A 309 10.47 25.73 -43.28
C SER A 309 11.14 27.07 -43.51
N GLY A 310 11.58 27.28 -44.75
CA GLY A 310 12.32 28.44 -45.16
C GLY A 310 11.78 29.02 -46.46
N GLN A 311 11.75 30.35 -46.57
CA GLN A 311 11.25 31.03 -47.76
C GLN A 311 12.06 32.27 -48.10
N TYR A 312 12.58 32.32 -49.32
CA TYR A 312 13.05 33.53 -49.97
C TYR A 312 11.85 34.41 -50.35
N THR A 313 11.78 35.62 -49.82
CA THR A 313 10.66 36.56 -49.99
C THR A 313 11.01 37.74 -50.89
N GLY A 314 12.27 37.85 -51.34
CA GLY A 314 12.72 38.88 -52.27
C GLY A 314 14.09 39.45 -51.91
N GLY A 315 14.40 40.64 -52.42
CA GLY A 315 15.68 41.31 -52.23
C GLY A 315 16.31 41.70 -53.58
N LYS A 316 17.49 42.30 -53.51
CA LYS A 316 18.27 42.71 -54.68
C LYS A 316 19.02 41.54 -55.33
N GLN A 317 19.24 40.46 -54.57
CA GLN A 317 19.91 39.25 -55.02
C GLN A 317 19.09 38.01 -54.64
N ASN A 318 19.31 36.92 -55.37
CA ASN A 318 18.89 35.57 -54.94
C ASN A 318 19.69 35.16 -53.70
N MET A 319 19.24 34.14 -52.97
CA MET A 319 20.05 33.51 -51.93
C MET A 319 21.02 32.51 -52.56
N ILE A 320 22.31 32.84 -52.58
CA ILE A 320 23.29 32.15 -53.42
C ILE A 320 23.92 30.97 -52.66
N GLN A 321 23.78 29.77 -53.22
CA GLN A 321 24.35 28.51 -52.72
C GLN A 321 24.10 28.27 -51.22
N PRO A 322 22.82 28.23 -50.78
CA PRO A 322 22.49 28.08 -49.37
C PRO A 322 22.84 26.67 -48.87
N THR A 323 23.40 26.62 -47.67
CA THR A 323 23.59 25.41 -46.85
C THR A 323 22.80 25.57 -45.57
N PHE A 324 21.93 24.62 -45.29
CA PHE A 324 21.14 24.58 -44.06
C PHE A 324 21.86 23.75 -43.02
N LYS A 325 22.04 24.30 -41.84
CA LYS A 325 22.71 23.65 -40.71
C LYS A 325 21.77 23.54 -39.53
N PHE A 326 21.85 22.43 -38.80
CA PHE A 326 21.06 22.18 -37.61
C PHE A 326 21.96 21.66 -36.51
N ALA A 327 22.29 22.50 -35.54
CA ALA A 327 23.04 22.12 -34.35
C ALA A 327 22.08 21.62 -33.29
N LEU A 328 22.19 20.35 -32.91
CA LEU A 328 21.36 19.70 -31.89
C LEU A 328 22.04 19.78 -30.52
N SER A 329 21.27 20.05 -29.47
CA SER A 329 21.79 20.06 -28.10
C SER A 329 22.36 18.71 -27.69
N PRO A 330 23.22 18.64 -26.64
CA PRO A 330 23.53 17.38 -26.00
C PRO A 330 22.25 16.58 -25.71
N ASN A 331 22.36 15.25 -25.72
CA ASN A 331 21.26 14.30 -25.49
C ASN A 331 20.17 14.25 -26.58
N GLN A 332 20.22 15.10 -27.61
CA GLN A 332 19.34 15.01 -28.78
C GLN A 332 20.09 14.38 -29.96
N VAL A 333 19.64 13.21 -30.43
CA VAL A 333 20.35 12.40 -31.44
C VAL A 333 19.54 12.29 -32.72
N TYR A 334 20.14 12.67 -33.84
CA TYR A 334 19.56 12.49 -35.17
C TYR A 334 19.34 11.01 -35.50
N GLN A 335 18.14 10.68 -35.97
CA GLN A 335 17.81 9.35 -36.46
C GLN A 335 18.26 9.22 -37.92
N GLN A 336 19.38 8.55 -38.14
CA GLN A 336 20.00 8.45 -39.46
C GLN A 336 19.04 7.89 -40.53
N GLY A 337 19.02 8.53 -41.70
CA GLY A 337 18.17 8.12 -42.83
C GLY A 337 16.76 8.72 -42.83
N THR A 338 16.43 9.55 -41.84
CA THR A 338 15.10 10.18 -41.74
C THR A 338 14.98 11.55 -42.40
N LEU A 339 16.08 12.15 -42.87
CA LEU A 339 16.05 13.48 -43.45
C LEU A 339 15.37 13.51 -44.82
N LEU A 340 14.38 14.38 -44.96
CA LEU A 340 13.70 14.76 -46.19
C LEU A 340 14.02 16.21 -46.53
N LEU A 341 14.38 16.47 -47.78
CA LEU A 341 14.53 17.79 -48.37
C LEU A 341 13.45 17.97 -49.45
N ASN A 342 12.54 18.90 -49.26
CA ASN A 342 11.37 19.14 -50.11
C ASN A 342 10.55 17.84 -50.35
N GLY A 343 10.39 17.04 -49.30
CA GLY A 343 9.70 15.74 -49.34
C GLY A 343 10.50 14.59 -49.96
N VAL A 344 11.73 14.83 -50.42
CA VAL A 344 12.59 13.80 -51.03
C VAL A 344 13.68 13.38 -50.04
N PRO A 345 13.92 12.06 -49.83
CA PRO A 345 15.02 11.60 -48.99
C PRO A 345 16.36 12.20 -49.41
N ALA A 346 17.09 12.76 -48.44
CA ALA A 346 18.41 13.35 -48.66
C ALA A 346 19.37 12.96 -47.53
N THR A 347 20.66 12.90 -47.83
CA THR A 347 21.69 12.55 -46.86
C THR A 347 22.46 13.81 -46.43
N PRO A 348 22.30 14.28 -45.18
CA PRO A 348 23.09 15.38 -44.66
C PRO A 348 24.51 14.92 -44.33
N THR A 349 25.44 15.87 -44.26
CA THR A 349 26.67 15.67 -43.47
C THR A 349 26.30 15.76 -41.99
N TYR A 350 26.72 14.81 -41.16
CA TYR A 350 26.42 14.79 -39.72
C TYR A 350 27.69 14.58 -38.92
N ILE A 351 28.17 15.63 -38.25
CA ILE A 351 29.43 15.65 -37.48
C ILE A 351 29.20 16.49 -36.22
N ASN A 352 29.69 16.05 -35.07
CA ASN A 352 29.62 16.80 -33.80
C ASN A 352 28.20 17.29 -33.44
N ASN A 353 27.19 16.45 -33.68
CA ASN A 353 25.77 16.76 -33.47
C ASN A 353 25.22 17.93 -34.31
N GLU A 354 25.90 18.29 -35.40
CA GLU A 354 25.44 19.25 -36.40
C GLU A 354 25.12 18.51 -37.71
N LEU A 355 23.91 18.73 -38.24
CA LEU A 355 23.54 18.33 -39.59
C LEU A 355 23.83 19.49 -40.55
N ALA A 356 24.36 19.21 -41.74
CA ALA A 356 24.52 20.18 -42.81
C ALA A 356 24.01 19.63 -44.14
N ILE A 357 23.14 20.37 -44.81
CA ILE A 357 22.55 20.03 -46.11
C ILE A 357 22.67 21.20 -47.10
N PRO A 358 23.58 21.12 -48.10
CA PRO A 358 23.68 22.12 -49.15
C PRO A 358 22.56 21.96 -50.18
N LEU A 359 22.01 23.06 -50.68
CA LEU A 359 21.14 23.02 -51.86
C LEU A 359 21.95 23.01 -53.15
N SER A 360 21.44 22.30 -54.15
CA SER A 360 22.01 22.27 -55.50
C SER A 360 21.70 23.53 -56.33
N LYS A 361 20.75 24.36 -55.86
CA LYS A 361 20.29 25.57 -56.54
C LYS A 361 20.12 26.71 -55.53
N ASP A 362 20.20 27.94 -56.04
CA ASP A 362 19.90 29.16 -55.30
C ASP A 362 18.40 29.24 -54.98
N LEU A 363 18.04 29.87 -53.85
CA LEU A 363 16.65 30.27 -53.62
C LEU A 363 16.39 31.60 -54.32
N SER A 364 15.29 31.67 -55.05
CA SER A 364 14.92 32.80 -55.90
C SER A 364 13.41 32.94 -55.98
N ALA A 365 12.90 33.98 -56.64
CA ALA A 365 11.45 34.14 -56.85
C ALA A 365 10.78 32.94 -57.54
N THR A 366 11.52 32.15 -58.34
CA THR A 366 10.99 30.95 -59.03
C THR A 366 11.14 29.66 -58.23
N ASN A 367 12.08 29.62 -57.27
CA ASN A 367 12.28 28.50 -56.35
C ASN A 367 12.47 29.07 -54.94
N PRO A 368 11.40 29.57 -54.30
CA PRO A 368 11.54 30.37 -53.09
C PRO A 368 11.59 29.52 -51.82
N ILE A 369 11.12 28.27 -51.85
CA ILE A 369 10.84 27.48 -50.65
C ILE A 369 11.91 26.40 -50.45
N VAL A 370 12.25 26.18 -49.19
CA VAL A 370 12.95 25.01 -48.68
C VAL A 370 12.15 24.41 -47.53
N ASP A 371 11.96 23.10 -47.58
CA ASP A 371 11.30 22.30 -46.54
C ASP A 371 12.27 21.19 -46.13
N ILE A 372 12.63 21.14 -44.85
CA ILE A 372 13.52 20.10 -44.32
C ILE A 372 12.84 19.44 -43.13
N GLN A 373 12.73 18.13 -43.18
CA GLN A 373 12.20 17.33 -42.08
C GLN A 373 13.19 16.26 -41.70
N PHE A 374 13.39 16.01 -40.42
CA PHE A 374 14.19 14.88 -39.94
C PHE A 374 13.76 14.51 -38.53
N LYS A 375 14.09 13.30 -38.10
CA LYS A 375 13.74 12.84 -36.76
C LYS A 375 14.92 12.89 -35.81
N VAL A 376 14.63 13.20 -34.56
CA VAL A 376 15.57 13.15 -33.45
C VAL A 376 14.96 12.30 -32.34
N LYS A 377 15.83 11.71 -31.51
CA LYS A 377 15.43 11.00 -30.30
C LYS A 377 16.27 11.51 -29.14
N ASP A 378 15.64 11.72 -27.99
CA ASP A 378 16.37 12.00 -26.77
C ASP A 378 17.13 10.75 -26.28
N THR A 379 18.26 10.97 -25.64
CA THR A 379 19.12 9.91 -25.09
C THR A 379 19.71 10.39 -23.78
N LYS A 380 19.77 9.52 -22.77
CA LYS A 380 20.43 9.83 -21.49
C LYS A 380 19.84 11.05 -20.76
N VAL A 381 18.56 11.34 -20.96
CA VAL A 381 17.81 12.24 -20.08
C VAL A 381 17.49 11.50 -18.77
N THR A 382 17.63 12.18 -17.64
CA THR A 382 17.38 11.61 -16.30
C THR A 382 16.46 12.49 -15.45
N ASN A 383 15.99 13.59 -16.04
CA ASN A 383 15.16 14.61 -15.43
C ASN A 383 14.51 15.46 -16.52
N ASP A 384 13.51 16.25 -16.15
CA ASP A 384 12.93 17.27 -17.01
C ASP A 384 14.05 18.12 -17.65
N THR A 385 14.06 18.14 -18.98
CA THR A 385 15.17 18.70 -19.75
C THR A 385 14.65 19.45 -20.95
N LYS A 386 15.22 20.62 -21.22
CA LYS A 386 14.94 21.40 -22.43
C LYS A 386 15.95 21.05 -23.52
N LEU A 387 15.50 20.46 -24.62
CA LEU A 387 16.34 20.17 -25.77
C LEU A 387 16.26 21.32 -26.77
N THR A 388 17.42 21.82 -27.20
CA THR A 388 17.52 23.00 -28.07
C THR A 388 18.07 22.63 -29.43
N LEU A 389 17.64 23.37 -30.44
CA LEU A 389 18.11 23.25 -31.81
C LEU A 389 18.37 24.64 -32.36
N THR A 390 19.55 24.84 -32.93
CA THR A 390 19.89 26.05 -33.69
C THR A 390 19.89 25.71 -35.17
N ALA A 391 18.91 26.23 -35.91
CA ALA A 391 18.86 26.16 -37.36
C ALA A 391 19.59 27.37 -37.94
N GLN A 392 20.42 27.16 -38.97
CA GLN A 392 21.09 28.24 -39.69
C GLN A 392 20.95 28.06 -41.19
N ALA A 393 20.69 29.15 -41.88
CA ALA A 393 20.74 29.22 -43.33
C ALA A 393 21.98 30.02 -43.74
N VAL A 394 23.00 29.33 -44.23
CA VAL A 394 24.29 29.93 -44.59
C VAL A 394 24.41 29.96 -46.11
N ALA A 395 24.28 31.14 -46.69
CA ALA A 395 24.50 31.41 -48.11
C ALA A 395 25.70 32.35 -48.28
N LYS A 396 26.13 32.55 -49.53
CA LYS A 396 27.23 33.49 -49.81
C LYS A 396 26.91 34.93 -49.42
N ASN A 397 25.64 35.32 -49.45
CA ASN A 397 25.18 36.71 -49.30
C ASN A 397 24.18 36.92 -48.16
N ILE A 398 23.91 35.88 -47.36
CA ILE A 398 23.11 35.96 -46.13
C ILE A 398 23.48 34.82 -45.17
N ILE A 399 23.50 35.13 -43.88
CA ILE A 399 23.58 34.17 -42.79
C ILE A 399 22.38 34.44 -41.88
N SER A 400 21.45 33.49 -41.84
CA SER A 400 20.28 33.53 -40.94
C SER A 400 20.41 32.47 -39.86
N GLY A 401 19.80 32.71 -38.70
CA GLY A 401 19.80 31.78 -37.59
C GLY A 401 18.51 31.84 -36.78
N LYS A 402 17.99 30.66 -36.42
CA LYS A 402 16.78 30.48 -35.64
C LYS A 402 17.01 29.43 -34.57
N ASP A 403 16.89 29.85 -33.32
CA ASP A 403 16.86 28.94 -32.17
C ASP A 403 15.43 28.47 -31.91
N ALA A 404 15.31 27.18 -31.58
CA ALA A 404 14.07 26.51 -31.23
C ALA A 404 14.33 25.49 -30.12
N SER A 405 13.29 25.09 -29.42
CA SER A 405 13.39 24.10 -28.34
C SER A 405 12.06 23.43 -28.07
N TYR A 406 12.11 22.25 -27.46
CA TYR A 406 10.98 21.59 -26.82
C TYR A 406 11.42 20.97 -25.50
N ASP A 407 10.45 20.78 -24.61
CA ASP A 407 10.68 20.23 -23.28
C ASP A 407 10.48 18.71 -23.28
N ILE A 408 11.34 18.00 -22.56
CA ILE A 408 11.18 16.59 -22.19
C ILE A 408 10.67 16.54 -20.75
N THR A 409 9.53 15.90 -20.53
CA THR A 409 9.04 15.55 -19.19
C THR A 409 9.48 14.14 -18.83
N TYR A 410 10.11 13.99 -17.67
CA TYR A 410 10.62 12.72 -17.17
C TYR A 410 9.68 12.12 -16.12
N ASP A 411 9.41 10.83 -16.23
CA ASP A 411 8.54 10.09 -15.30
C ASP A 411 9.36 9.46 -14.17
N PHE A 412 9.06 9.85 -12.94
CA PHE A 412 9.77 9.41 -11.73
C PHE A 412 8.93 8.49 -10.83
N GLU A 413 7.61 8.53 -10.96
CA GLU A 413 6.71 7.93 -9.99
C GLU A 413 6.23 6.58 -10.51
N ALA A 414 6.24 5.58 -9.62
CA ALA A 414 5.64 4.30 -9.94
C ALA A 414 4.12 4.36 -9.71
N PRO A 415 3.33 3.57 -10.47
CA PRO A 415 1.88 3.56 -10.31
C PRO A 415 1.43 3.27 -8.88
N ILE A 416 0.27 3.81 -8.52
CA ILE A 416 -0.38 3.57 -7.23
C ILE A 416 -1.61 2.68 -7.39
N GLY A 417 -1.93 1.92 -6.35
CA GLY A 417 -3.11 1.08 -6.36
C GLY A 417 -3.54 0.64 -4.96
N PHE A 418 -4.81 0.27 -4.84
CA PHE A 418 -5.44 -0.23 -3.63
C PHE A 418 -6.02 -1.62 -3.90
N GLY A 419 -5.65 -2.59 -3.08
CA GLY A 419 -6.20 -3.94 -3.15
C GLY A 419 -7.68 -3.99 -2.74
N LYS A 420 -8.43 -4.85 -3.41
CA LYS A 420 -9.82 -5.18 -3.12
C LYS A 420 -9.89 -6.48 -2.30
N LEU A 421 -10.63 -6.46 -1.20
CA LEU A 421 -10.87 -7.65 -0.39
C LEU A 421 -11.54 -8.73 -1.24
N THR A 422 -10.83 -9.84 -1.42
CA THR A 422 -11.31 -10.99 -2.21
C THR A 422 -11.43 -12.23 -1.34
N PHE A 423 -12.49 -13.00 -1.53
CA PHE A 423 -12.71 -14.25 -0.79
C PHE A 423 -12.09 -15.42 -1.55
N ILE A 424 -11.26 -16.20 -0.86
CA ILE A 424 -10.54 -17.35 -1.44
C ILE A 424 -10.81 -18.57 -0.57
N ASP A 425 -11.09 -19.72 -1.19
CA ASP A 425 -11.32 -20.95 -0.44
C ASP A 425 -10.01 -21.49 0.15
N ALA A 426 -10.08 -22.03 1.37
CA ALA A 426 -8.90 -22.56 2.07
C ALA A 426 -8.22 -23.66 1.24
N GLY A 427 -6.92 -23.46 0.96
CA GLY A 427 -6.12 -24.37 0.13
C GLY A 427 -6.17 -24.10 -1.38
N ASP A 428 -7.01 -23.17 -1.87
CA ASP A 428 -7.06 -22.82 -3.29
C ASP A 428 -6.00 -21.78 -3.68
N SER A 429 -4.73 -22.23 -3.76
CA SER A 429 -3.61 -21.38 -4.16
C SER A 429 -3.66 -20.96 -5.63
N LYS A 430 -4.42 -21.70 -6.46
CA LYS A 430 -4.56 -21.45 -7.91
C LYS A 430 -5.43 -20.24 -8.20
N ALA A 431 -6.41 -19.94 -7.35
CA ALA A 431 -7.19 -18.71 -7.45
C ALA A 431 -6.31 -17.43 -7.48
N ILE A 432 -5.11 -17.47 -6.91
CA ILE A 432 -4.13 -16.37 -6.95
C ILE A 432 -3.02 -16.65 -7.98
N SER A 433 -2.44 -17.85 -7.99
CA SER A 433 -1.25 -18.15 -8.79
C SER A 433 -1.52 -18.27 -10.29
N ASP A 434 -2.73 -18.70 -10.66
CA ASP A 434 -3.14 -18.95 -12.06
C ASP A 434 -4.09 -17.86 -12.58
N ALA A 435 -4.20 -16.72 -11.89
CA ALA A 435 -5.08 -15.63 -12.30
C ALA A 435 -4.62 -15.03 -13.64
N SER A 436 -5.51 -15.00 -14.63
CA SER A 436 -5.23 -14.45 -15.96
C SER A 436 -5.16 -12.92 -15.98
N ASP A 437 -5.79 -12.27 -15.00
CA ASP A 437 -5.83 -10.82 -14.87
C ASP A 437 -5.78 -10.45 -13.38
N TYR A 438 -4.67 -9.86 -12.94
CA TYR A 438 -4.49 -9.43 -11.56
C TYR A 438 -5.21 -8.11 -11.25
N SER A 439 -5.69 -7.38 -12.26
CA SER A 439 -6.42 -6.13 -12.05
C SER A 439 -7.75 -6.34 -11.32
N THR A 440 -8.33 -7.54 -11.38
CA THR A 440 -9.57 -7.89 -10.67
C THR A 440 -9.42 -7.89 -9.15
N PHE A 441 -8.18 -7.99 -8.65
CA PHE A 441 -7.84 -7.90 -7.23
C PHE A 441 -7.63 -6.48 -6.75
N LEU A 442 -7.67 -5.48 -7.63
CA LEU A 442 -7.51 -4.07 -7.28
C LEU A 442 -8.88 -3.39 -7.27
N LEU A 443 -9.09 -2.54 -6.27
CA LEU A 443 -10.25 -1.64 -6.21
C LEU A 443 -10.02 -0.43 -7.11
N HIS A 444 -8.81 0.13 -7.05
CA HIS A 444 -8.38 1.26 -7.85
C HIS A 444 -6.89 1.15 -8.15
N TYR A 445 -6.49 1.67 -9.30
CA TYR A 445 -5.11 1.91 -9.66
C TYR A 445 -5.03 3.00 -10.74
N GLU A 446 -3.98 3.79 -10.66
CA GLU A 446 -3.69 4.91 -11.55
C GLU A 446 -2.19 5.20 -11.54
N ASP A 447 -1.78 6.01 -12.49
CA ASP A 447 -0.44 6.56 -12.61
C ASP A 447 -0.58 8.02 -13.01
N ASP A 448 0.34 8.88 -12.61
CA ASP A 448 0.33 10.30 -12.97
C ASP A 448 0.78 10.52 -14.42
N PHE A 449 1.48 9.53 -14.98
CA PHE A 449 2.05 9.57 -16.31
C PHE A 449 1.39 8.57 -17.28
N SER A 450 1.35 7.29 -16.91
CA SER A 450 0.91 6.22 -17.80
C SER A 450 -0.62 6.04 -17.81
N PRO A 451 -1.23 5.90 -18.99
CA PRO A 451 -2.64 5.55 -19.05
C PRO A 451 -2.87 4.15 -18.50
N LYS A 452 -4.07 3.92 -17.95
CA LYS A 452 -4.40 2.73 -17.17
C LYS A 452 -4.16 1.41 -17.89
N ASP A 453 -4.38 1.37 -19.21
CA ASP A 453 -4.17 0.19 -20.08
C ASP A 453 -2.69 -0.14 -20.32
N LYS A 454 -1.78 0.77 -19.97
CA LYS A 454 -0.32 0.59 -20.06
C LYS A 454 0.32 0.16 -18.74
N ILE A 455 -0.42 0.19 -17.63
CA ILE A 455 0.06 -0.30 -16.34
C ILE A 455 0.00 -1.82 -16.33
N LYS A 456 1.17 -2.46 -16.29
CA LYS A 456 1.30 -3.91 -16.18
C LYS A 456 1.14 -4.33 -14.72
N ILE A 457 0.28 -5.32 -14.46
CA ILE A 457 0.03 -5.85 -13.10
C ILE A 457 0.42 -7.33 -13.07
N THR A 458 1.33 -7.70 -12.19
CA THR A 458 1.81 -9.09 -12.05
C THR A 458 1.86 -9.54 -10.60
N LEU A 459 1.67 -10.82 -10.33
CA LEU A 459 1.94 -11.38 -9.00
C LEU A 459 3.41 -11.18 -8.63
N LYS A 460 3.69 -10.66 -7.43
CA LYS A 460 5.06 -10.50 -6.95
C LYS A 460 5.70 -11.87 -6.74
N ALA A 461 6.87 -12.08 -7.34
CA ALA A 461 7.60 -13.33 -7.28
C ALA A 461 8.09 -13.67 -5.86
N GLY A 462 8.21 -14.97 -5.56
CA GLY A 462 8.80 -15.47 -4.30
C GLY A 462 7.86 -15.48 -3.08
N GLN A 463 6.56 -15.24 -3.26
CA GLN A 463 5.57 -15.37 -2.20
C GLN A 463 5.09 -16.82 -2.05
N ASP A 464 4.96 -17.29 -0.81
CA ASP A 464 4.37 -18.61 -0.50
C ASP A 464 2.84 -18.50 -0.47
N ILE A 465 2.23 -18.65 -1.65
CA ILE A 465 0.78 -18.56 -1.82
C ILE A 465 0.06 -19.71 -1.11
N GLU A 466 0.66 -20.89 -1.01
CA GLU A 466 0.06 -22.03 -0.29
C GLU A 466 -0.14 -21.70 1.19
N SER A 467 0.85 -21.09 1.83
CA SER A 467 0.73 -20.62 3.22
C SER A 467 -0.27 -19.48 3.38
N VAL A 468 -0.37 -18.57 2.39
CA VAL A 468 -1.29 -17.42 2.42
C VAL A 468 -2.77 -17.84 2.49
N VAL A 469 -3.13 -18.94 1.82
CA VAL A 469 -4.52 -19.45 1.75
C VAL A 469 -4.80 -20.62 2.70
N LYS A 470 -3.89 -20.94 3.63
CA LYS A 470 -3.98 -22.13 4.48
C LYS A 470 -4.97 -21.98 5.65
N THR A 471 -4.99 -20.82 6.29
CA THR A 471 -5.72 -20.59 7.54
C THR A 471 -6.91 -19.68 7.30
N VAL A 472 -8.10 -20.09 7.74
CA VAL A 472 -9.33 -19.28 7.66
C VAL A 472 -9.18 -17.95 8.39
N GLY A 473 -9.61 -16.87 7.74
CA GLY A 473 -9.54 -15.50 8.25
C GLY A 473 -8.89 -14.52 7.27
N PRO A 474 -8.69 -13.26 7.68
CA PRO A 474 -8.04 -12.25 6.85
C PRO A 474 -6.56 -12.58 6.62
N SER A 475 -6.12 -12.43 5.38
CA SER A 475 -4.73 -12.63 4.92
C SER A 475 -4.42 -11.64 3.79
N SER A 476 -3.25 -11.74 3.16
CA SER A 476 -2.90 -10.88 2.03
C SER A 476 -1.75 -11.42 1.18
N PHE A 477 -1.72 -11.04 -0.09
CA PHE A 477 -0.56 -11.21 -0.98
C PHE A 477 -0.20 -9.88 -1.64
N GLN A 478 0.83 -9.85 -2.49
CA GLN A 478 1.27 -8.64 -3.19
C GLN A 478 1.25 -8.84 -4.71
N VAL A 479 0.85 -7.80 -5.41
CA VAL A 479 1.05 -7.64 -6.85
C VAL A 479 2.00 -6.47 -7.10
N THR A 480 2.74 -6.50 -8.19
CA THR A 480 3.59 -5.41 -8.65
C THR A 480 2.89 -4.70 -9.80
N LEU A 481 2.68 -3.39 -9.68
CA LEU A 481 2.27 -2.50 -10.76
C LEU A 481 3.53 -1.93 -11.40
N THR A 482 3.57 -1.88 -12.73
CA THR A 482 4.70 -1.32 -13.49
C THR A 482 4.18 -0.46 -14.63
N ASP A 483 4.64 0.77 -14.71
CA ASP A 483 4.29 1.69 -15.80
C ASP A 483 5.04 1.37 -17.10
N GLU A 484 4.81 2.16 -18.15
CA GLU A 484 5.47 1.98 -19.45
C GLU A 484 6.94 2.44 -19.49
N LYS A 485 7.40 3.15 -18.45
CA LYS A 485 8.78 3.63 -18.27
C LYS A 485 9.61 2.72 -17.37
N GLY A 486 8.98 1.72 -16.76
CA GLY A 486 9.59 0.71 -15.92
C GLY A 486 9.62 1.05 -14.43
N ASN A 487 9.00 2.15 -13.96
CA ASN A 487 8.88 2.36 -12.51
C ASN A 487 7.84 1.37 -11.96
N ALA A 488 8.13 0.81 -10.79
CA ALA A 488 7.36 -0.30 -10.24
C ALA A 488 7.07 -0.15 -8.75
N ARG A 489 5.86 -0.52 -8.34
CA ARG A 489 5.39 -0.47 -6.94
C ARG A 489 4.65 -1.74 -6.57
N ASP A 490 4.96 -2.29 -5.41
CA ASP A 490 4.21 -3.41 -4.85
C ASP A 490 2.96 -2.92 -4.10
N VAL A 491 1.81 -3.50 -4.43
CA VAL A 491 0.53 -3.23 -3.80
C VAL A 491 0.06 -4.46 -3.03
N LYS A 492 -0.31 -4.25 -1.77
CA LYS A 492 -0.87 -5.29 -0.89
C LYS A 492 -2.33 -5.55 -1.26
N ILE A 493 -2.64 -6.80 -1.59
CA ILE A 493 -3.98 -7.30 -1.86
C ILE A 493 -4.54 -7.99 -0.62
N PRO A 494 -5.60 -7.47 0.01
CA PRO A 494 -6.27 -8.11 1.12
C PRO A 494 -7.14 -9.27 0.62
N ILE A 495 -7.12 -10.39 1.34
CA ILE A 495 -8.02 -11.52 1.09
C ILE A 495 -8.69 -11.99 2.38
N PHE A 496 -9.80 -12.70 2.24
CA PHE A 496 -10.39 -13.47 3.34
C PHE A 496 -10.44 -14.94 2.94
N VAL A 497 -9.70 -15.77 3.66
CA VAL A 497 -9.68 -17.22 3.45
C VAL A 497 -10.94 -17.81 4.10
N GLN A 498 -11.76 -18.51 3.33
CA GLN A 498 -13.04 -19.09 3.78
C GLN A 498 -13.08 -20.61 3.60
N ASN A 499 -13.98 -21.27 4.33
CA ASN A 499 -14.30 -22.68 4.19
C ASN A 499 -15.78 -22.90 4.60
N GLN A 500 -16.20 -24.15 4.76
CA GLN A 500 -17.57 -24.50 5.18
C GLN A 500 -17.91 -24.08 6.64
N GLU A 501 -16.91 -23.74 7.45
CA GLU A 501 -17.09 -23.28 8.84
C GLU A 501 -17.41 -21.78 8.90
N VAL A 502 -17.37 -21.08 7.76
CA VAL A 502 -17.66 -19.65 7.64
C VAL A 502 -19.09 -19.42 7.14
N ALA A 503 -19.81 -18.52 7.78
CA ALA A 503 -21.05 -17.90 7.26
C ALA A 503 -20.80 -16.40 7.03
N LYS A 504 -21.36 -15.85 5.95
CA LYS A 504 -21.20 -14.42 5.61
C LYS A 504 -22.52 -13.76 5.20
N SER A 505 -22.71 -12.51 5.59
CA SER A 505 -23.72 -11.59 5.05
C SER A 505 -23.04 -10.54 4.17
N SER A 506 -23.74 -9.44 3.85
CA SER A 506 -23.17 -8.32 3.11
C SER A 506 -22.15 -7.46 3.90
N GLN A 507 -22.00 -7.67 5.20
CA GLN A 507 -21.14 -6.83 6.07
C GLN A 507 -20.38 -7.62 7.14
N TYR A 508 -20.88 -8.80 7.55
CA TYR A 508 -20.32 -9.54 8.67
C TYR A 508 -19.99 -10.99 8.29
N ILE A 509 -18.96 -11.53 8.94
CA ILE A 509 -18.50 -12.91 8.76
C ILE A 509 -18.44 -13.56 10.13
N ILE A 510 -19.04 -14.75 10.28
CA ILE A 510 -18.92 -15.58 11.48
C ILE A 510 -18.20 -16.88 11.11
N PHE A 511 -17.15 -17.20 11.86
CA PHE A 511 -16.53 -18.52 11.86
C PHE A 511 -16.96 -19.29 13.10
N GLY A 512 -17.26 -20.58 12.94
CA GLY A 512 -17.53 -21.47 14.07
C GLY A 512 -17.45 -22.94 13.67
N LYS A 513 -16.86 -23.75 14.55
CA LYS A 513 -16.71 -25.20 14.41
C LYS A 513 -17.80 -25.94 15.17
N ASP A 514 -18.20 -27.08 14.63
CA ASP A 514 -18.96 -28.09 15.38
C ASP A 514 -18.06 -28.67 16.49
N PHE A 515 -18.64 -29.01 17.64
CA PHE A 515 -17.88 -29.57 18.76
C PHE A 515 -18.67 -30.57 19.58
N ASP A 516 -17.93 -31.39 20.32
CA ASP A 516 -18.48 -32.41 21.21
C ASP A 516 -18.23 -32.04 22.67
N VAL A 517 -19.18 -32.37 23.54
CA VAL A 517 -19.07 -32.23 24.99
C VAL A 517 -19.62 -33.47 25.68
N ALA A 518 -18.88 -34.02 26.64
CA ALA A 518 -19.39 -35.13 27.45
C ALA A 518 -20.47 -34.62 28.40
N ALA A 519 -21.57 -35.37 28.58
CA ALA A 519 -22.67 -34.98 29.47
C ALA A 519 -22.20 -34.68 30.91
N LYS A 520 -21.13 -35.33 31.38
CA LYS A 520 -20.50 -35.05 32.70
C LYS A 520 -19.81 -33.69 32.79
N ASP A 521 -19.30 -33.20 31.66
CA ASP A 521 -18.59 -31.92 31.53
C ASP A 521 -19.56 -30.82 31.08
N TYR A 522 -20.85 -31.14 30.97
CA TYR A 522 -21.89 -30.19 30.58
C TYR A 522 -22.07 -29.13 31.67
N PRO A 523 -22.07 -27.84 31.31
CA PRO A 523 -22.14 -26.76 32.29
C PRO A 523 -23.40 -26.78 33.17
N LYS A 524 -23.26 -26.31 34.42
CA LYS A 524 -24.36 -26.27 35.40
C LYS A 524 -25.14 -24.94 35.40
N THR A 525 -24.65 -23.93 34.70
CA THR A 525 -25.29 -22.62 34.55
C THR A 525 -25.40 -22.24 33.08
N GLU A 526 -26.38 -21.41 32.73
CA GLU A 526 -26.55 -20.90 31.36
C GLU A 526 -25.37 -20.03 30.94
N GLU A 527 -24.80 -19.23 31.84
CA GLU A 527 -23.62 -18.40 31.55
C GLU A 527 -22.40 -19.24 31.15
N ASP A 528 -22.11 -20.30 31.92
CA ASP A 528 -21.03 -21.23 31.62
C ASP A 528 -21.27 -22.00 30.31
N LEU A 529 -22.53 -22.33 29.99
CA LEU A 529 -22.90 -22.96 28.71
C LEU A 529 -22.60 -22.05 27.52
N LEU A 530 -22.99 -20.77 27.61
CA LEU A 530 -22.69 -19.79 26.58
C LEU A 530 -21.18 -19.53 26.46
N GLY A 531 -20.44 -19.59 27.58
CA GLY A 531 -18.97 -19.55 27.59
C GLY A 531 -18.34 -20.74 26.86
N LEU A 532 -18.77 -21.96 27.20
CA LEU A 532 -18.34 -23.21 26.58
C LEU A 532 -18.55 -23.19 25.07
N ILE A 533 -19.74 -22.77 24.60
CA ILE A 533 -20.04 -22.68 23.16
C ILE A 533 -19.07 -21.70 22.47
N ARG A 534 -18.83 -20.51 23.02
CA ARG A 534 -17.91 -19.51 22.41
C ARG A 534 -16.47 -19.99 22.35
N GLU A 535 -16.05 -20.83 23.28
CA GLU A 535 -14.70 -21.37 23.36
C GLU A 535 -14.54 -22.58 22.44
N LYS A 536 -15.37 -23.61 22.62
CA LYS A 536 -15.26 -24.90 21.91
C LYS A 536 -15.62 -24.80 20.43
N ALA A 537 -16.57 -23.92 20.06
CA ALA A 537 -16.85 -23.63 18.66
C ALA A 537 -15.81 -22.67 18.03
N GLU A 538 -14.80 -22.21 18.79
CA GLU A 538 -13.76 -21.28 18.33
C GLU A 538 -14.32 -20.02 17.65
N LEU A 539 -15.43 -19.47 18.16
CA LEU A 539 -16.17 -18.41 17.47
C LEU A 539 -15.30 -17.19 17.19
N LYS A 540 -15.37 -16.70 15.95
CA LYS A 540 -14.76 -15.44 15.53
C LYS A 540 -15.79 -14.66 14.70
N LEU A 541 -15.75 -13.33 14.86
CA LEU A 541 -16.62 -12.41 14.16
C LEU A 541 -15.76 -11.35 13.48
N TRP A 542 -16.04 -11.06 12.22
CA TRP A 542 -15.44 -9.94 11.50
C TRP A 542 -16.51 -9.05 10.89
N GLN A 543 -16.19 -7.76 10.78
CA GLN A 543 -16.85 -6.85 9.86
C GLN A 543 -15.95 -6.63 8.65
N TYR A 544 -16.53 -6.55 7.47
CA TYR A 544 -15.74 -6.33 6.27
C TYR A 544 -16.36 -5.28 5.34
N ASN A 545 -15.53 -4.70 4.51
CA ASN A 545 -15.88 -3.84 3.39
C ASN A 545 -15.02 -4.23 2.17
N GLU A 546 -14.97 -3.40 1.13
CA GLU A 546 -14.20 -3.71 -0.08
C GLU A 546 -12.67 -3.66 0.10
N LEU A 547 -12.17 -3.20 1.26
CA LEU A 547 -10.73 -3.00 1.54
C LEU A 547 -10.20 -3.91 2.64
N SER A 548 -11.01 -4.28 3.63
CA SER A 548 -10.53 -5.06 4.78
C SER A 548 -11.63 -5.91 5.42
N ALA A 549 -11.20 -6.89 6.21
CA ALA A 549 -12.02 -7.63 7.14
C ALA A 549 -11.39 -7.53 8.54
N ASP A 550 -12.06 -6.82 9.43
CA ASP A 550 -11.57 -6.43 10.75
C ASP A 550 -12.27 -7.24 11.84
N LEU A 551 -11.49 -7.74 12.80
CA LEU A 551 -12.00 -8.60 13.87
C LEU A 551 -12.87 -7.79 14.84
N ILE A 552 -14.05 -8.31 15.16
CA ILE A 552 -14.94 -7.79 16.20
C ILE A 552 -14.91 -8.74 17.40
N ASP A 553 -15.10 -8.19 18.59
CA ASP A 553 -15.26 -8.99 19.79
C ASP A 553 -16.43 -9.99 19.66
N LYS A 554 -16.09 -11.28 19.75
CA LYS A 554 -17.03 -12.41 19.69
C LYS A 554 -18.04 -12.42 20.84
N SER A 555 -17.81 -11.68 21.92
CA SER A 555 -18.77 -11.54 23.02
C SER A 555 -20.11 -10.95 22.57
N GLN A 556 -20.09 -10.15 21.48
CA GLN A 556 -21.27 -9.51 20.91
C GLN A 556 -22.16 -10.44 20.08
N LEU A 557 -21.74 -11.69 19.85
CA LEU A 557 -22.56 -12.68 19.17
C LEU A 557 -23.80 -13.03 20.01
N ASN A 558 -24.96 -12.95 19.38
CA ASN A 558 -26.20 -13.46 19.95
C ASN A 558 -26.25 -14.97 19.73
N LEU A 559 -26.24 -15.74 20.82
CA LEU A 559 -26.33 -17.19 20.76
C LEU A 559 -27.78 -17.63 21.04
N SER A 560 -28.38 -18.32 20.08
CA SER A 560 -29.64 -19.01 20.25
C SER A 560 -29.37 -20.51 20.42
N ILE A 561 -29.59 -21.02 21.63
CA ILE A 561 -29.31 -22.43 21.97
C ILE A 561 -30.38 -23.42 21.52
N GLY A 562 -31.49 -22.95 20.91
CA GLY A 562 -32.49 -23.81 20.31
C GLY A 562 -33.06 -24.86 21.27
N THR A 563 -32.92 -26.14 20.90
CA THR A 563 -33.37 -27.31 21.68
C THR A 563 -32.28 -27.91 22.57
N LEU A 564 -31.13 -27.25 22.69
CA LEU A 564 -30.04 -27.68 23.56
C LEU A 564 -30.50 -27.64 25.04
N PRO A 565 -30.28 -28.69 25.86
CA PRO A 565 -30.77 -28.75 27.24
C PRO A 565 -30.27 -27.58 28.09
N LYS A 566 -31.18 -26.93 28.83
CA LYS A 566 -30.84 -25.78 29.67
C LYS A 566 -30.44 -26.24 31.08
N PRO A 567 -29.25 -25.85 31.59
CA PRO A 567 -28.89 -26.15 32.96
C PRO A 567 -29.94 -25.62 33.96
N PRO A 568 -30.25 -26.33 35.06
CA PRO A 568 -29.52 -27.49 35.60
C PRO A 568 -29.98 -28.84 35.05
N GLU A 569 -30.82 -28.88 34.01
CA GLU A 569 -31.29 -30.14 33.41
C GLU A 569 -30.09 -30.97 32.92
N LEU A 570 -30.10 -32.27 33.25
CA LEU A 570 -29.09 -33.20 32.77
C LEU A 570 -29.17 -33.27 31.23
N ALA A 571 -28.05 -32.99 30.59
CA ALA A 571 -27.98 -33.01 29.15
C ALA A 571 -28.09 -34.42 28.59
N GLY A 572 -29.20 -34.71 27.92
CA GLY A 572 -29.37 -35.95 27.16
C GLY A 572 -28.35 -36.08 26.03
N ALA A 573 -27.92 -37.31 25.74
CA ALA A 573 -27.04 -37.55 24.60
C ALA A 573 -27.78 -37.25 23.28
N GLY A 574 -27.11 -36.56 22.36
CA GLY A 574 -27.73 -36.15 21.09
C GLY A 574 -26.93 -35.09 20.34
N VAL A 575 -27.38 -34.77 19.12
CA VAL A 575 -26.84 -33.67 18.31
C VAL A 575 -27.83 -32.52 18.36
N TYR A 576 -27.35 -31.36 18.79
CA TYR A 576 -28.14 -30.14 18.94
C TYR A 576 -27.59 -29.05 18.03
N GLU A 577 -28.45 -28.15 17.56
CA GLU A 577 -28.05 -27.02 16.74
C GLU A 577 -28.14 -25.72 17.54
N VAL A 578 -27.01 -25.01 17.62
CA VAL A 578 -26.91 -23.66 18.18
C VAL A 578 -26.69 -22.69 17.03
N THR A 579 -27.35 -21.53 17.07
CA THR A 579 -27.15 -20.47 16.08
C THR A 579 -26.42 -19.29 16.70
N ALA A 580 -25.24 -18.96 16.19
CA ALA A 580 -24.56 -17.71 16.47
C ALA A 580 -24.97 -16.66 15.44
N SER A 581 -25.52 -15.53 15.89
CA SER A 581 -26.07 -14.49 15.02
C SER A 581 -25.46 -13.13 15.33
N TYR A 582 -25.28 -12.29 14.31
CA TYR A 582 -24.89 -10.89 14.46
C TYR A 582 -25.52 -10.00 13.39
N GLY A 583 -25.74 -8.72 13.71
CA GLY A 583 -26.37 -7.75 12.81
C GLY A 583 -27.90 -7.82 12.79
N SER A 584 -28.51 -7.07 11.86
CA SER A 584 -29.96 -6.96 11.70
C SER A 584 -30.34 -6.75 10.23
N GLY A 585 -31.60 -7.04 9.87
CA GLY A 585 -32.07 -6.89 8.49
C GLY A 585 -31.19 -7.62 7.47
N ASN A 586 -30.79 -6.92 6.41
CA ASN A 586 -30.01 -7.49 5.29
C ASN A 586 -28.54 -7.75 5.63
N THR A 587 -28.01 -7.18 6.71
CA THR A 587 -26.62 -7.42 7.15
C THR A 587 -26.53 -8.56 8.17
N LYS A 588 -27.66 -9.13 8.60
CA LYS A 588 -27.68 -10.24 9.55
C LYS A 588 -26.95 -11.45 8.98
N VAL A 589 -26.08 -12.05 9.78
CA VAL A 589 -25.40 -13.31 9.49
C VAL A 589 -25.71 -14.31 10.60
N ASP A 590 -26.08 -15.53 10.21
CA ASP A 590 -26.39 -16.64 11.11
C ASP A 590 -25.44 -17.81 10.80
N LYS A 591 -24.71 -18.28 11.81
CA LYS A 591 -23.88 -19.48 11.74
C LYS A 591 -24.48 -20.57 12.63
N LYS A 592 -24.89 -21.67 12.00
CA LYS A 592 -25.32 -22.89 12.69
C LYS A 592 -24.09 -23.69 13.10
N ILE A 593 -24.10 -24.16 14.35
CA ILE A 593 -23.05 -24.94 14.99
C ILE A 593 -23.71 -26.18 15.59
N LYS A 594 -23.17 -27.36 15.30
CA LYS A 594 -23.63 -28.60 15.90
C LYS A 594 -22.87 -28.85 17.20
N VAL A 595 -23.63 -29.11 18.27
CA VAL A 595 -23.14 -29.49 19.59
C VAL A 595 -23.55 -30.94 19.83
N THR A 596 -22.58 -31.85 19.86
CA THR A 596 -22.84 -33.26 20.17
C THR A 596 -22.62 -33.51 21.65
N ILE A 597 -23.67 -33.92 22.36
CA ILE A 597 -23.59 -34.32 23.76
C ILE A 597 -23.35 -35.83 23.81
N ILE A 598 -22.20 -36.23 24.36
CA ILE A 598 -21.79 -37.63 24.48
C ILE A 598 -22.27 -38.19 25.82
N GLN A 599 -22.99 -39.31 25.80
CA GLN A 599 -23.49 -40.00 26.99
C GLN A 599 -22.36 -40.25 28.00
N SER A 600 -22.56 -39.83 29.25
CA SER A 600 -21.56 -40.02 30.33
C SER A 600 -22.10 -40.75 31.54
N PHE A 601 -23.42 -40.97 31.65
CA PHE A 601 -24.07 -41.62 32.78
C PHE A 601 -24.92 -42.81 32.31
N ALA A 602 -25.04 -43.83 33.16
CA ALA A 602 -25.95 -44.95 32.98
C ALA A 602 -26.54 -45.42 34.32
N THR A 603 -27.76 -45.96 34.26
CA THR A 603 -28.50 -46.40 35.45
C THR A 603 -27.93 -47.69 36.05
N VAL A 604 -27.77 -47.71 37.37
CA VAL A 604 -27.44 -48.87 38.21
C VAL A 604 -28.69 -49.29 38.98
N LYS A 605 -29.10 -50.57 38.87
CA LYS A 605 -30.23 -51.15 39.62
C LYS A 605 -29.75 -52.27 40.55
N ILE A 606 -30.10 -52.19 41.83
CA ILE A 606 -29.71 -53.18 42.85
C ILE A 606 -30.96 -53.75 43.53
N ALA A 607 -31.15 -55.07 43.43
CA ALA A 607 -32.23 -55.81 44.09
C ALA A 607 -31.76 -56.51 45.38
N PHE A 608 -32.68 -56.71 46.33
CA PHE A 608 -32.41 -57.36 47.62
C PHE A 608 -33.40 -58.50 47.85
N VAL A 609 -32.95 -59.74 47.67
CA VAL A 609 -33.84 -60.90 47.54
C VAL A 609 -33.50 -62.03 48.51
N ASP A 610 -34.49 -62.84 48.85
CA ASP A 610 -34.29 -64.09 49.60
C ASP A 610 -33.72 -65.20 48.70
N GLU A 611 -33.55 -66.39 49.29
CA GLU A 611 -33.02 -67.57 48.58
C GLU A 611 -33.97 -68.15 47.50
N ASN A 612 -35.23 -67.69 47.45
CA ASN A 612 -36.22 -68.00 46.40
C ASN A 612 -36.35 -66.86 45.35
N ASN A 613 -35.46 -65.87 45.39
CA ASN A 613 -35.50 -64.64 44.60
C ASN A 613 -36.75 -63.76 44.84
N GLN A 614 -37.39 -63.86 46.00
CA GLN A 614 -38.46 -62.94 46.39
C GLN A 614 -37.88 -61.65 46.97
N PRO A 615 -38.39 -60.46 46.59
CA PRO A 615 -37.94 -59.19 47.15
C PRO A 615 -38.17 -59.11 48.66
N ILE A 616 -37.14 -58.70 49.41
CA ILE A 616 -37.23 -58.45 50.85
C ILE A 616 -37.52 -56.97 51.12
N VAL A 617 -36.91 -56.07 50.33
CA VAL A 617 -37.12 -54.62 50.34
C VAL A 617 -37.11 -54.09 48.90
N ASP A 618 -37.63 -52.88 48.67
CA ASP A 618 -37.66 -52.28 47.33
C ASP A 618 -36.26 -52.13 46.71
N ASP A 619 -36.18 -52.33 45.40
CA ASP A 619 -34.99 -52.13 44.59
C ASP A 619 -34.44 -50.69 44.71
N LEU A 620 -33.13 -50.57 44.60
CA LEU A 620 -32.42 -49.29 44.54
C LEU A 620 -32.05 -48.97 43.09
N SER A 621 -32.30 -47.74 42.63
CA SER A 621 -31.82 -47.23 41.34
C SER A 621 -31.11 -45.90 41.50
N PHE A 622 -29.94 -45.74 40.87
CA PHE A 622 -29.17 -44.49 40.82
C PHE A 622 -28.35 -44.38 39.53
N GLU A 623 -27.97 -43.17 39.14
CA GLU A 623 -27.11 -42.93 37.97
C GLU A 623 -25.63 -42.94 38.37
N ALA A 624 -24.78 -43.47 37.49
CA ALA A 624 -23.33 -43.46 37.67
C ALA A 624 -22.57 -43.22 36.36
N THR A 625 -21.32 -42.77 36.46
CA THR A 625 -20.51 -42.44 35.29
C THR A 625 -20.12 -43.70 34.51
N ILE A 626 -20.31 -43.69 33.18
CA ILE A 626 -19.90 -44.79 32.31
C ILE A 626 -18.38 -45.00 32.41
N SER A 627 -17.94 -46.26 32.39
CA SER A 627 -16.56 -46.72 32.59
C SER A 627 -15.97 -46.51 33.99
N GLU A 628 -16.72 -45.90 34.92
CA GLU A 628 -16.36 -45.88 36.33
C GLU A 628 -16.51 -47.26 36.96
N ARG A 629 -15.73 -47.52 38.01
CA ARG A 629 -15.88 -48.71 38.84
C ARG A 629 -16.34 -48.32 40.23
N ILE A 630 -17.48 -48.86 40.64
CA ILE A 630 -18.11 -48.54 41.93
C ILE A 630 -17.92 -49.72 42.89
N ASP A 631 -17.55 -49.42 44.14
CA ASP A 631 -17.65 -50.35 45.24
C ASP A 631 -19.03 -50.19 45.91
N LEU A 632 -19.95 -51.11 45.62
CA LEU A 632 -21.29 -51.13 46.17
C LEU A 632 -21.27 -51.30 47.70
N SER A 633 -20.25 -51.92 48.28
CA SER A 633 -20.14 -52.09 49.73
C SER A 633 -19.89 -50.78 50.47
N GLN A 634 -19.40 -49.76 49.76
CA GLN A 634 -19.17 -48.40 50.28
C GLN A 634 -20.28 -47.42 49.89
N ASN A 635 -21.21 -47.82 49.01
CA ASN A 635 -22.28 -46.95 48.56
C ASN A 635 -23.31 -46.73 49.70
N ALA A 636 -23.51 -45.47 50.09
CA ALA A 636 -24.36 -45.13 51.23
C ALA A 636 -25.81 -45.64 51.10
N GLN A 637 -26.38 -45.59 49.88
CA GLN A 637 -27.75 -46.04 49.62
C GLN A 637 -27.86 -47.58 49.68
N VAL A 638 -26.84 -48.30 49.21
CA VAL A 638 -26.76 -49.76 49.34
C VAL A 638 -26.62 -50.16 50.81
N ILE A 639 -25.73 -49.51 51.55
CA ILE A 639 -25.52 -49.76 53.00
C ILE A 639 -26.84 -49.57 53.78
N GLU A 640 -27.62 -48.55 53.46
CA GLU A 640 -28.92 -48.30 54.07
C GLU A 640 -29.89 -49.47 53.84
N LYS A 641 -30.00 -49.96 52.60
CA LYS A 641 -30.84 -51.11 52.26
C LYS A 641 -30.35 -52.41 52.91
N LEU A 642 -29.04 -52.64 52.98
CA LEU A 642 -28.46 -53.79 53.68
C LEU A 642 -28.82 -53.80 55.18
N LYS A 643 -28.80 -52.63 55.83
CA LYS A 643 -29.24 -52.49 57.23
C LYS A 643 -30.72 -52.80 57.39
N ALA A 644 -31.56 -52.34 56.46
CA ALA A 644 -33.00 -52.63 56.47
C ALA A 644 -33.29 -54.13 56.36
N VAL A 645 -32.59 -54.86 55.48
CA VAL A 645 -32.74 -56.33 55.34
C VAL A 645 -32.29 -57.06 56.61
N LYS A 646 -31.17 -56.64 57.23
CA LYS A 646 -30.69 -57.24 58.48
C LYS A 646 -31.68 -57.08 59.64
N ALA A 647 -32.37 -55.94 59.71
CA ALA A 647 -33.39 -55.68 60.74
C ALA A 647 -34.61 -56.63 60.64
N LEU A 648 -34.79 -57.31 59.49
CA LEU A 648 -35.83 -58.30 59.26
C LEU A 648 -35.36 -59.74 59.55
N ASN A 649 -34.25 -59.91 60.29
CA ASN A 649 -33.66 -61.19 60.68
C ASN A 649 -33.20 -62.06 59.48
N TYR A 650 -32.82 -61.43 58.38
CA TYR A 650 -32.12 -62.09 57.28
C TYR A 650 -30.61 -61.96 57.45
N VAL A 651 -29.88 -62.97 57.01
CA VAL A 651 -28.41 -62.98 56.99
C VAL A 651 -27.96 -62.93 55.54
N LEU A 652 -26.97 -62.08 55.25
CA LEU A 652 -26.41 -62.00 53.90
C LEU A 652 -25.79 -63.35 53.52
N ASP A 653 -26.24 -63.89 52.37
CA ASP A 653 -25.71 -65.15 51.84
C ASP A 653 -24.66 -64.87 50.76
N THR A 654 -25.08 -64.21 49.68
CA THR A 654 -24.20 -63.94 48.53
C THR A 654 -24.38 -62.50 48.04
N PRO A 655 -23.34 -61.64 48.12
CA PRO A 655 -23.33 -60.36 47.45
C PRO A 655 -23.14 -60.53 45.93
N PRO A 656 -23.37 -59.48 45.11
CA PRO A 656 -22.99 -59.48 43.70
C PRO A 656 -21.50 -59.84 43.50
N LEU A 657 -21.17 -60.62 42.47
CA LEU A 657 -19.79 -61.06 42.18
C LEU A 657 -18.80 -59.89 42.02
N ASP A 658 -19.27 -58.78 41.49
CA ASP A 658 -18.52 -57.56 41.23
C ASP A 658 -18.85 -56.45 42.22
N GLU A 659 -19.33 -56.80 43.43
CA GLU A 659 -19.70 -55.84 44.49
C GLU A 659 -18.65 -54.73 44.68
N LYS A 660 -17.37 -55.08 44.76
CA LYS A 660 -16.28 -54.13 45.03
C LYS A 660 -15.76 -53.39 43.80
N ASN A 661 -16.23 -53.74 42.61
CA ASN A 661 -15.62 -53.31 41.36
C ASN A 661 -16.61 -53.31 40.19
N LEU A 662 -17.83 -52.82 40.42
CA LEU A 662 -18.90 -52.80 39.44
C LEU A 662 -18.55 -51.81 38.32
N LEU A 663 -18.25 -52.33 37.12
CA LEU A 663 -18.01 -51.50 35.94
C LEU A 663 -19.34 -51.01 35.36
N ILE A 664 -19.46 -49.70 35.19
CA ILE A 664 -20.63 -49.08 34.56
C ILE A 664 -20.47 -49.09 33.04
N VAL A 665 -21.44 -49.67 32.34
CA VAL A 665 -21.49 -49.73 30.88
C VAL A 665 -22.62 -48.85 30.34
N PRO A 666 -22.56 -48.39 29.07
CA PRO A 666 -23.55 -47.46 28.50
C PRO A 666 -25.01 -47.93 28.58
N GLU A 667 -25.24 -49.25 28.54
CA GLU A 667 -26.56 -49.87 28.58
C GLU A 667 -27.18 -49.92 30.00
N GLY A 668 -26.42 -49.54 31.04
CA GLY A 668 -26.79 -49.69 32.45
C GLY A 668 -26.46 -51.07 33.02
N VAL A 669 -26.52 -51.21 34.35
CA VAL A 669 -26.17 -52.46 35.04
C VAL A 669 -27.21 -52.83 36.10
N THR A 670 -27.51 -54.13 36.22
CA THR A 670 -28.43 -54.66 37.25
C THR A 670 -27.70 -55.72 38.09
N ARG A 671 -27.76 -55.62 39.42
CA ARG A 671 -27.19 -56.58 40.37
C ARG A 671 -28.17 -56.91 41.49
N LYS A 672 -27.90 -57.98 42.24
CA LYS A 672 -28.73 -58.39 43.38
C LYS A 672 -27.89 -58.89 44.55
N TYR A 673 -28.33 -58.59 45.77
CA TYR A 673 -27.88 -59.22 46.99
C TYR A 673 -28.86 -60.34 47.37
N THR A 674 -28.32 -61.53 47.65
CA THR A 674 -29.13 -62.69 48.10
C THR A 674 -28.91 -62.94 49.58
N PHE A 675 -30.01 -63.16 50.30
CA PHE A 675 -30.02 -63.38 51.74
C PHE A 675 -30.65 -64.71 52.11
N LYS A 676 -30.23 -65.25 53.26
CA LYS A 676 -30.80 -66.43 53.88
C LYS A 676 -31.69 -66.08 55.07
N GLY A 677 -32.82 -66.78 55.17
CA GLY A 677 -33.62 -66.78 56.39
C GLY A 677 -32.90 -67.48 57.54
N THR A 678 -33.35 -67.26 58.77
CA THR A 678 -32.74 -67.74 60.02
C THR A 678 -33.74 -68.53 60.86
N LEU A 679 -33.21 -69.44 61.68
CA LEU A 679 -33.93 -70.18 62.73
C LEU A 679 -33.19 -70.02 64.05
N PHE A 680 -33.83 -69.45 65.07
CA PHE A 680 -33.22 -69.28 66.39
C PHE A 680 -34.26 -69.14 67.52
N ILE A 681 -33.82 -69.27 68.76
CA ILE A 681 -34.63 -68.95 69.95
C ILE A 681 -34.64 -67.43 70.11
N GLU A 682 -35.78 -66.79 69.82
CA GLU A 682 -35.94 -65.34 69.95
C GLU A 682 -36.02 -64.91 71.42
N SER A 683 -36.69 -65.69 72.25
CA SER A 683 -36.74 -65.51 73.71
C SER A 683 -36.94 -66.85 74.43
N ALA A 684 -36.51 -66.95 75.69
CA ALA A 684 -36.73 -68.11 76.55
C ALA A 684 -36.88 -67.66 78.01
N PRO A 685 -37.72 -68.31 78.84
CA PRO A 685 -37.87 -67.95 80.26
C PRO A 685 -36.51 -67.86 80.99
N ASN A 686 -36.27 -66.78 81.72
CA ASN A 686 -35.10 -66.69 82.60
C ASN A 686 -35.37 -67.36 83.96
N ALA A 687 -36.64 -67.38 84.40
CA ALA A 687 -37.06 -68.03 85.63
C ALA A 687 -38.35 -68.83 85.41
N ILE A 688 -38.40 -70.04 85.98
CA ILE A 688 -39.59 -70.91 85.97
C ILE A 688 -39.83 -71.39 87.39
N ASP A 689 -41.01 -71.09 87.94
CA ASP A 689 -41.34 -71.30 89.34
C ASP A 689 -42.59 -72.17 89.51
N PHE A 690 -42.47 -73.24 90.30
CA PHE A 690 -43.57 -74.15 90.65
C PHE A 690 -44.30 -73.74 91.95
N GLY A 691 -43.92 -72.61 92.56
CA GLY A 691 -44.51 -72.03 93.74
C GLY A 691 -44.17 -72.76 95.05
N ASP A 692 -44.70 -72.25 96.15
CA ASP A 692 -44.51 -72.82 97.49
C ASP A 692 -45.38 -74.06 97.71
N GLN A 693 -44.76 -75.18 98.07
CA GLN A 693 -45.44 -76.47 98.20
C GLN A 693 -45.28 -77.11 99.57
N LYS A 694 -46.41 -77.52 100.17
CA LYS A 694 -46.41 -78.27 101.45
C LYS A 694 -45.95 -79.72 101.22
N VAL A 695 -45.03 -80.19 102.06
CA VAL A 695 -44.60 -81.60 102.12
C VAL A 695 -45.83 -82.50 102.34
N SER A 696 -45.88 -83.64 101.64
CA SER A 696 -47.03 -84.54 101.67
C SER A 696 -46.59 -85.99 101.84
N GLY A 697 -47.42 -86.77 102.55
CA GLY A 697 -47.29 -88.24 102.62
C GLY A 697 -47.79 -88.97 101.37
N LYS A 698 -48.03 -88.26 100.26
CA LYS A 698 -48.45 -88.80 98.95
C LYS A 698 -47.58 -88.17 97.86
N ASN A 699 -47.48 -88.84 96.72
CA ASN A 699 -46.85 -88.27 95.52
C ASN A 699 -47.58 -86.98 95.13
N LYS A 700 -46.83 -85.93 94.84
CA LYS A 700 -47.36 -84.67 94.30
C LYS A 700 -46.81 -84.41 92.91
N LYS A 701 -47.66 -83.87 92.04
CA LYS A 701 -47.32 -83.42 90.70
C LYS A 701 -47.79 -81.97 90.55
N PHE A 702 -46.90 -81.12 90.06
CA PHE A 702 -47.19 -79.72 89.72
C PHE A 702 -47.01 -79.56 88.23
N ASN A 703 -48.06 -79.10 87.56
CA ASN A 703 -48.16 -79.10 86.11
C ASN A 703 -48.33 -77.71 85.48
N ASP A 704 -48.24 -76.66 86.29
CA ASP A 704 -48.50 -75.30 85.85
C ASP A 704 -47.50 -74.32 86.51
N PRO A 705 -46.26 -74.25 85.99
CA PRO A 705 -45.28 -73.32 86.52
C PRO A 705 -45.51 -71.90 85.99
N ASN A 706 -45.19 -70.90 86.81
CA ASN A 706 -45.10 -69.49 86.38
C ASN A 706 -43.74 -69.23 85.72
N TYR A 707 -43.71 -68.35 84.72
CA TYR A 707 -42.47 -67.95 84.03
C TYR A 707 -42.50 -66.47 83.65
N ASP A 708 -41.32 -65.85 83.54
CA ASP A 708 -41.15 -64.40 83.39
C ASP A 708 -41.23 -63.91 81.93
N GLN A 709 -40.91 -64.77 80.97
CA GLN A 709 -41.05 -64.49 79.54
C GLN A 709 -41.29 -65.77 78.75
N HIS A 710 -41.87 -65.62 77.57
CA HIS A 710 -42.26 -66.73 76.72
C HIS A 710 -41.05 -67.38 76.03
N LEU A 711 -41.16 -68.67 75.72
CA LEU A 711 -40.24 -69.42 74.87
C LEU A 711 -40.67 -69.26 73.40
N VAL A 712 -40.07 -68.31 72.69
CA VAL A 712 -40.42 -67.95 71.31
C VAL A 712 -39.31 -68.36 70.35
N ILE A 713 -39.71 -69.00 69.25
CA ILE A 713 -38.84 -69.39 68.15
C ILE A 713 -39.09 -68.47 66.96
N TRP A 714 -38.02 -67.95 66.37
CA TRP A 714 -38.07 -67.24 65.09
C TRP A 714 -37.66 -68.19 63.96
N ASP A 715 -38.43 -68.21 62.87
CA ASP A 715 -38.10 -68.91 61.63
C ASP A 715 -38.58 -68.11 60.42
N ASN A 716 -37.66 -67.52 59.65
CA ASN A 716 -37.95 -66.90 58.35
C ASN A 716 -37.20 -67.58 57.20
N ARG A 717 -36.79 -68.85 57.35
CA ARG A 717 -36.20 -69.64 56.26
C ARG A 717 -37.22 -69.77 55.12
N SER A 718 -36.81 -69.57 53.87
CA SER A 718 -37.65 -69.81 52.67
C SER A 718 -38.33 -71.16 52.65
N THR A 719 -37.63 -72.17 53.14
CA THR A 719 -38.11 -73.55 53.24
C THR A 719 -38.28 -73.84 54.72
N LEU A 720 -39.50 -73.67 55.22
CA LEU A 720 -39.85 -73.93 56.62
C LEU A 720 -39.74 -75.44 56.90
N GLY A 721 -38.55 -75.88 57.31
CA GLY A 721 -38.26 -77.24 57.74
C GLY A 721 -38.70 -77.50 59.18
N THR A 722 -38.80 -78.76 59.56
CA THR A 722 -39.07 -79.13 60.95
C THR A 722 -37.88 -78.79 61.84
N TRP A 723 -38.16 -78.29 63.05
CA TRP A 723 -37.18 -77.99 64.07
C TRP A 723 -37.60 -78.65 65.39
N LYS A 724 -36.63 -78.81 66.30
CA LYS A 724 -36.86 -79.39 67.62
C LYS A 724 -36.16 -78.58 68.69
N ILE A 725 -36.72 -78.64 69.90
CA ILE A 725 -36.10 -78.10 71.11
C ILE A 725 -35.65 -79.27 71.98
N THR A 726 -34.40 -79.20 72.38
CA THR A 726 -33.84 -80.06 73.40
C THR A 726 -33.69 -79.29 74.71
N LEU A 727 -33.88 -80.01 75.82
CA LEU A 727 -33.81 -79.47 77.16
C LEU A 727 -32.95 -80.39 78.04
N LYS A 728 -32.13 -79.78 78.88
CA LYS A 728 -31.44 -80.44 80.00
C LYS A 728 -31.45 -79.56 81.23
N GLN A 729 -31.31 -80.19 82.39
CA GLN A 729 -31.05 -79.51 83.66
C GLN A 729 -29.54 -79.59 83.99
N SER A 730 -28.97 -78.58 84.64
CA SER A 730 -27.56 -78.59 85.02
C SER A 730 -27.24 -79.66 86.08
N GLN A 731 -28.19 -79.92 86.97
CA GLN A 731 -28.17 -80.94 88.01
C GLN A 731 -29.60 -81.27 88.45
N ASP A 732 -29.79 -82.33 89.24
CA ASP A 732 -31.06 -82.54 89.93
C ASP A 732 -31.43 -81.33 90.81
N PHE A 733 -32.72 -81.06 90.98
CA PHE A 733 -33.19 -80.05 91.92
C PHE A 733 -32.52 -80.22 93.28
N SER A 734 -31.84 -79.20 93.77
CA SER A 734 -31.17 -79.22 95.06
C SER A 734 -31.37 -77.92 95.81
N ILE A 735 -31.19 -77.95 97.13
CA ILE A 735 -31.08 -76.71 97.90
C ILE A 735 -29.81 -75.97 97.44
N PRO A 736 -29.89 -74.67 97.09
CA PRO A 736 -28.71 -73.91 96.70
C PRO A 736 -27.59 -74.02 97.75
N GLY A 737 -26.41 -74.47 97.32
CA GLY A 737 -25.24 -74.66 98.19
C GLY A 737 -25.20 -75.98 98.98
N ASP A 738 -26.22 -76.83 98.89
CA ASP A 738 -26.26 -78.13 99.57
C ASP A 738 -26.70 -79.26 98.61
N PRO A 739 -25.76 -79.89 97.90
CA PRO A 739 -26.07 -80.94 96.92
C PRO A 739 -26.42 -82.29 97.56
N SER A 740 -26.30 -82.42 98.90
CA SER A 740 -26.67 -83.65 99.60
C SER A 740 -28.19 -83.82 99.71
N HIS A 741 -28.93 -82.71 99.64
CA HIS A 741 -30.39 -82.66 99.64
C HIS A 741 -30.90 -82.37 98.21
N ARG A 742 -31.06 -83.45 97.43
CA ARG A 742 -31.54 -83.39 96.04
C ARG A 742 -32.87 -84.10 95.84
N LEU A 743 -33.62 -83.67 94.84
CA LEU A 743 -34.83 -84.28 94.32
C LEU A 743 -34.50 -84.92 92.97
N PRO A 744 -33.97 -86.16 92.97
CA PRO A 744 -33.60 -86.83 91.74
C PRO A 744 -34.85 -87.14 90.90
N ASN A 745 -34.73 -86.98 89.59
CA ASN A 745 -35.81 -87.25 88.63
C ASN A 745 -37.11 -86.45 88.89
N ALA A 746 -36.99 -85.30 89.57
CA ALA A 746 -38.17 -84.51 89.94
C ALA A 746 -38.67 -83.61 88.81
N LEU A 747 -37.78 -83.16 87.93
CA LEU A 747 -38.18 -82.37 86.77
C LEU A 747 -38.50 -83.27 85.57
N SER A 748 -39.60 -82.98 84.91
CA SER A 748 -39.99 -83.64 83.67
C SER A 748 -40.67 -82.67 82.73
N TYR A 749 -40.79 -83.05 81.46
CA TYR A 749 -41.51 -82.28 80.45
C TYR A 749 -42.60 -83.17 79.86
N GLN A 750 -43.83 -82.69 79.89
CA GLN A 750 -44.97 -83.32 79.25
C GLN A 750 -44.88 -83.07 77.73
N THR A 751 -44.68 -84.12 76.96
CA THR A 751 -44.77 -84.09 75.48
C THR A 751 -46.13 -84.62 75.04
N THR A 752 -46.44 -84.54 73.74
CA THR A 752 -47.63 -85.21 73.16
C THR A 752 -47.62 -86.73 73.31
N THR A 753 -46.43 -87.34 73.38
CA THR A 753 -46.25 -88.80 73.44
C THR A 753 -46.13 -89.36 74.86
N GLY A 754 -46.03 -88.48 75.87
CA GLY A 754 -45.81 -88.87 77.26
C GLY A 754 -44.89 -87.90 78.01
N GLU A 755 -44.70 -88.17 79.29
CA GLU A 755 -43.86 -87.38 80.19
C GLU A 755 -42.41 -87.89 80.14
N LYS A 756 -41.46 -86.99 79.88
CA LYS A 756 -40.02 -87.29 79.83
C LYS A 756 -39.32 -86.67 81.03
N VAL A 757 -38.57 -87.46 81.81
CA VAL A 757 -37.79 -86.96 82.95
C VAL A 757 -36.56 -86.21 82.42
N ILE A 758 -36.41 -84.94 82.82
CA ILE A 758 -35.30 -84.10 82.38
C ILE A 758 -34.04 -84.50 83.15
N SER A 759 -32.99 -84.85 82.42
CA SER A 759 -31.68 -85.21 82.95
C SER A 759 -30.63 -84.15 82.67
N THR A 760 -29.38 -84.43 83.06
CA THR A 760 -28.21 -83.64 82.64
C THR A 760 -27.86 -83.82 81.17
N ASP A 761 -28.32 -84.91 80.54
CA ASP A 761 -28.23 -85.10 79.09
C ASP A 761 -29.36 -84.34 78.37
N ALA A 762 -29.06 -83.77 77.21
CA ALA A 762 -30.02 -83.06 76.38
C ALA A 762 -31.07 -84.03 75.80
N GLN A 763 -32.35 -83.72 76.03
CA GLN A 763 -33.46 -84.53 75.58
C GLN A 763 -34.42 -83.71 74.73
N GLU A 764 -34.94 -84.29 73.65
CA GLU A 764 -35.97 -83.67 72.85
C GLU A 764 -37.27 -83.52 73.64
N VAL A 765 -37.70 -82.28 73.86
CA VAL A 765 -38.92 -81.93 74.59
C VAL A 765 -40.01 -81.37 73.68
N PHE A 766 -39.64 -80.82 72.53
CA PHE A 766 -40.60 -80.23 71.61
C PHE A 766 -40.13 -80.38 70.16
N ARG A 767 -41.07 -80.53 69.24
CA ARG A 767 -40.83 -80.62 67.80
C ARG A 767 -41.99 -79.97 67.06
N SER A 768 -41.67 -79.09 66.12
CA SER A 768 -42.68 -78.38 65.33
C SER A 768 -42.13 -77.93 63.97
N LYS A 769 -43.03 -77.42 63.13
CA LYS A 769 -42.74 -76.78 61.85
C LYS A 769 -43.65 -75.57 61.71
N HIS A 770 -43.10 -74.40 61.41
CA HIS A 770 -43.89 -73.20 61.13
C HIS A 770 -44.72 -73.37 59.85
N GLN A 771 -45.94 -72.83 59.86
CA GLN A 771 -46.80 -72.76 58.67
C GLN A 771 -46.53 -71.50 57.85
N THR A 772 -46.08 -70.44 58.52
CA THR A 772 -45.72 -69.14 57.93
C THR A 772 -44.45 -68.63 58.59
N THR A 773 -43.66 -67.83 57.87
CA THR A 773 -42.45 -67.21 58.40
C THR A 773 -42.76 -66.28 59.58
N GLY A 774 -41.86 -66.21 60.55
CA GLY A 774 -41.94 -65.31 61.70
C GLY A 774 -41.84 -66.05 63.02
N LYS A 775 -42.59 -65.57 64.01
CA LYS A 775 -42.53 -66.01 65.41
C LYS A 775 -43.46 -67.20 65.67
N TYR A 776 -43.02 -68.11 66.52
CA TYR A 776 -43.84 -69.17 67.09
C TYR A 776 -43.56 -69.28 68.59
N ASP A 777 -44.60 -69.06 69.39
CA ASP A 777 -44.53 -69.06 70.83
C ASP A 777 -44.85 -70.46 71.39
N ILE A 778 -43.84 -71.19 71.85
CA ILE A 778 -44.04 -72.56 72.37
C ILE A 778 -44.82 -72.51 73.68
N SER A 779 -44.48 -71.59 74.56
CA SER A 779 -45.07 -71.50 75.90
C SER A 779 -46.55 -71.15 75.84
N GLU A 780 -46.92 -70.12 75.07
CA GLU A 780 -48.31 -69.68 74.94
C GLU A 780 -49.19 -70.76 74.29
N GLU A 781 -48.70 -71.34 73.20
CA GLU A 781 -49.48 -72.30 72.41
C GLU A 781 -49.61 -73.65 73.14
N THR A 782 -48.54 -74.11 73.79
CA THR A 782 -48.40 -75.51 74.19
C THR A 782 -48.26 -75.76 75.68
N TRP A 783 -47.94 -74.77 76.51
CA TRP A 783 -47.82 -74.98 77.95
C TRP A 783 -49.16 -74.81 78.69
N GLY A 784 -49.31 -75.52 79.80
CA GLY A 784 -50.46 -75.44 80.69
C GLY A 784 -50.74 -76.77 81.41
N PRO A 785 -51.69 -76.81 82.37
CA PRO A 785 -51.89 -77.95 83.27
C PRO A 785 -52.17 -79.29 82.55
N GLU A 786 -53.00 -79.24 81.50
CA GLU A 786 -53.43 -80.39 80.69
C GLU A 786 -52.76 -80.43 79.30
N LYS A 787 -51.81 -79.53 79.04
CA LYS A 787 -51.09 -79.44 77.77
C LYS A 787 -49.66 -80.01 77.91
N GLN A 788 -48.75 -79.61 77.02
CA GLN A 788 -47.33 -79.90 77.14
C GLN A 788 -46.68 -78.98 78.19
N GLY A 789 -45.37 -79.06 78.37
CA GLY A 789 -44.61 -78.14 79.21
C GLY A 789 -44.00 -78.79 80.45
N LEU A 790 -43.36 -77.99 81.28
CA LEU A 790 -42.61 -78.48 82.43
C LEU A 790 -43.53 -78.98 83.55
N ARG A 791 -43.08 -80.03 84.23
CA ARG A 791 -43.76 -80.73 85.32
C ARG A 791 -42.76 -80.98 86.46
N LEU A 792 -43.18 -80.70 87.68
CA LEU A 792 -42.44 -81.05 88.88
C LEU A 792 -43.14 -82.21 89.58
N ASN A 793 -42.50 -83.38 89.58
CA ASN A 793 -42.96 -84.61 90.22
C ASN A 793 -42.17 -84.83 91.51
N VAL A 794 -42.87 -84.86 92.64
CA VAL A 794 -42.27 -85.03 93.97
C VAL A 794 -42.82 -86.32 94.59
N PRO A 795 -42.10 -87.46 94.49
CA PRO A 795 -42.51 -88.73 95.09
C PRO A 795 -42.58 -88.65 96.62
N VAL A 796 -43.42 -89.48 97.23
CA VAL A 796 -43.49 -89.60 98.69
C VAL A 796 -42.11 -89.97 99.26
N GLY A 797 -41.67 -89.22 100.27
CA GLY A 797 -40.39 -89.44 100.94
C GLY A 797 -39.13 -88.96 100.19
N SER A 798 -39.26 -88.31 99.03
CA SER A 798 -38.11 -87.73 98.30
C SER A 798 -37.59 -86.44 98.92
N VAL A 799 -38.47 -85.61 99.49
CA VAL A 799 -38.09 -84.39 100.22
C VAL A 799 -37.56 -84.78 101.59
N LYS A 800 -36.23 -84.76 101.75
CA LYS A 800 -35.55 -85.01 103.04
C LYS A 800 -35.44 -83.75 103.90
N GLN A 801 -35.42 -82.58 103.26
CA GLN A 801 -35.32 -81.27 103.91
C GLN A 801 -36.26 -80.26 103.26
N VAL A 802 -36.95 -79.46 104.07
CA VAL A 802 -37.76 -78.33 103.57
C VAL A 802 -36.82 -77.17 103.20
N GLY A 803 -37.01 -76.59 102.02
CA GLY A 803 -36.19 -75.48 101.52
C GLY A 803 -36.56 -75.11 100.08
N LYS A 804 -35.86 -74.11 99.53
CA LYS A 804 -35.96 -73.75 98.11
C LYS A 804 -35.09 -74.71 97.30
N TYR A 805 -35.67 -75.39 96.33
CA TYR A 805 -34.94 -76.28 95.43
C TYR A 805 -34.84 -75.64 94.05
N GLU A 806 -33.64 -75.61 93.46
CA GLU A 806 -33.39 -74.98 92.16
C GLU A 806 -32.55 -75.87 91.24
N THR A 807 -32.66 -75.62 89.93
CA THR A 807 -31.78 -76.12 88.88
C THR A 807 -31.77 -75.14 87.70
N THR A 808 -30.78 -75.20 86.81
CA THR A 808 -30.69 -74.35 85.61
C THR A 808 -31.03 -75.15 84.37
N LEU A 809 -31.91 -74.59 83.53
CA LEU A 809 -32.30 -75.21 82.27
C LEU A 809 -31.51 -74.64 81.09
N THR A 810 -31.11 -75.52 80.18
CA THR A 810 -30.55 -75.13 78.88
C THR A 810 -31.48 -75.58 77.78
N TRP A 811 -32.03 -74.62 77.04
CA TRP A 811 -32.82 -74.84 75.83
C TRP A 811 -31.90 -74.75 74.61
N GLN A 812 -31.99 -75.72 73.72
CA GLN A 812 -31.24 -75.70 72.46
C GLN A 812 -32.18 -76.02 71.31
N ILE A 813 -32.17 -75.16 70.30
CA ILE A 813 -32.89 -75.37 69.04
C ILE A 813 -31.99 -76.05 68.03
N GLU A 814 -32.55 -77.02 67.32
CA GLU A 814 -31.87 -77.74 66.25
C GLU A 814 -32.83 -77.93 65.07
N GLU A 815 -32.28 -77.92 63.86
CA GLU A 815 -33.01 -78.48 62.72
C GLU A 815 -33.23 -79.98 62.95
N ALA A 816 -34.44 -80.43 62.61
CA ALA A 816 -34.80 -81.83 62.73
C ALA A 816 -35.03 -82.37 61.32
N TYR A 817 -34.03 -83.08 60.81
CA TYR A 817 -34.08 -83.76 59.51
C TYR A 817 -34.93 -85.02 59.54
#